data_AF-A0A7S4V062-F1
#
_entry.id   AF-A0A7S4V062-F1
#
_cell.length_a   1.000
_cell.length_b   1.000
_cell.length_c   1.000
_cell.angle_alpha   90.00
_cell.angle_beta   90.00
_cell.angle_gamma   90.00
#
_symmetry.space_group_name_H-M   'P 1'
#
loop_
_entity.id
_entity.type
_entity.pdbx_description
1 polymer ?
#
loop_
_entity_poly.entity_id
_entity_poly.type
_entity_poly.pdbx_seq_one_letter_code
_entity_poly.pdbx_strand_id
1 'polypeptide(L)'
;AHRACPFGRPSGGPRTGFHVRVGGEPMAPPGGDAGYPPEPQLGDAGGPIWEVVGGADRGGIVVRMQQELGSTLEPTRLSTGALVLELELVGERLHYGLLQGSGPNSGWVSTKLKDKELLIRTGQILPPVEEAQGQAGQAGAGRGQGARQQQPPGRGRGRGKGGPPDPAHQWEHESLFTEPEPAAPRRPANSGVRWIPGSGTAGGKYAKLDAVELEEACRERELEIAKIESRAHAAELLECLDRLERMRVPELKNEVKKRGMATTVGATQSDLTARLREALVWERMRVKPLSEVCREKQLPMAGDEMREDLLQMLAYSSWEARGVPVWRMPSDTVAHGILDQLDRLEAKSPEELALICEKKNLPVEENLPAKDVLIGRLRTAIVWDQMPIAELRQECLDLGVPAEELDEMGCREEQQQGAAWRPRPFGSASPESIQREAMVQRLLEQMWMAYEDGLRISQYFQILGLPETATVEDVKKTYKKLALRYHPDKSEQGEQEMRTQDFQLLSEAYESLLAYIKAVQGEATAGEGQADEDGEEDAARPQTAVFMARHGERLDDAELAKGRLWVRSAERPWDPPLSERGRLQAMALGKAIRQHAEKLGLPAVTRIFTSPFLRCVETAVEAARQLEVRNVCVEPSLCESFCESFYRAWCVPGANGDWGGPENCRNGVEVDPERLKNEARGPASELLHPVWLKHAKGSAGRMSKDYEPFLPLSELRFTWGDFETEEQYTSRLRAFFDFAAGAFPGEGAVFISHAGPLKMLFANLKPDLTPQMPGYCALYLLHRPQSSGADGGPAEWQAPLAADVEHMRRWARDRHGAEGGGPFGRGSRRLPREGPGLF
;
A
#
# COMPACT_ATOMS: atom_id res chain seq x y z
N ALA A 1 -4.66 -61.84 -44.41
CA ALA A 1 -5.47 -61.05 -45.36
C ALA A 1 -4.91 -59.63 -45.35
N HIS A 2 -3.92 -59.36 -46.23
CA HIS A 2 -3.98 -58.48 -47.42
C HIS A 2 -3.96 -56.99 -47.08
N ARG A 3 -3.03 -56.14 -47.55
CA ARG A 3 -1.84 -56.26 -48.43
C ARG A 3 -1.01 -54.96 -48.26
N ALA A 4 0.26 -55.00 -48.67
CA ALA A 4 1.36 -54.10 -48.31
C ALA A 4 1.48 -52.73 -49.05
N CYS A 5 2.14 -51.75 -48.39
CA CYS A 5 3.18 -50.73 -48.77
C CYS A 5 3.34 -50.20 -50.23
N PRO A 6 4.16 -49.14 -50.55
CA PRO A 6 4.78 -48.01 -49.79
C PRO A 6 4.90 -46.61 -50.55
N PHE A 7 5.59 -45.62 -49.94
CA PHE A 7 6.33 -44.43 -50.48
C PHE A 7 5.64 -43.15 -51.02
N GLY A 8 6.15 -41.98 -50.56
CA GLY A 8 6.50 -40.80 -51.39
C GLY A 8 5.60 -39.53 -51.36
N ARG A 9 6.12 -38.39 -50.86
CA ARG A 9 5.65 -37.02 -51.20
C ARG A 9 6.03 -36.70 -52.66
N PRO A 10 5.36 -35.75 -53.38
CA PRO A 10 5.94 -34.40 -53.52
C PRO A 10 4.99 -33.20 -53.82
N SER A 11 5.53 -31.99 -53.59
CA SER A 11 5.41 -30.68 -54.28
C SER A 11 4.15 -30.25 -55.10
N GLY A 12 3.63 -29.05 -54.77
CA GLY A 12 3.65 -27.86 -55.65
C GLY A 12 2.60 -27.66 -56.75
N GLY A 13 1.55 -26.85 -56.46
CA GLY A 13 0.77 -25.95 -57.36
C GLY A 13 0.02 -26.57 -58.57
N PRO A 14 -0.73 -25.80 -59.41
CA PRO A 14 -1.19 -24.40 -59.31
C PRO A 14 -2.70 -24.18 -59.67
N ARG A 15 -3.18 -22.92 -59.52
CA ARG A 15 -4.19 -22.15 -60.32
C ARG A 15 -5.56 -22.80 -60.64
N THR A 16 -6.72 -22.18 -60.43
CA THR A 16 -7.28 -20.94 -61.00
C THR A 16 -8.49 -20.54 -60.10
N GLY A 17 -8.91 -19.29 -59.86
CA GLY A 17 -8.89 -18.04 -60.61
C GLY A 17 -10.36 -17.57 -60.73
N PHE A 18 -10.71 -16.38 -60.24
CA PHE A 18 -11.56 -15.38 -60.92
C PHE A 18 -11.70 -14.09 -60.08
N HIS A 19 -11.40 -12.98 -60.75
CA HIS A 19 -11.44 -11.57 -60.34
C HIS A 19 -12.87 -11.01 -60.25
N VAL A 20 -13.06 -9.91 -59.49
CA VAL A 20 -13.57 -8.60 -60.01
C VAL A 20 -12.95 -7.43 -59.22
N ARG A 21 -12.71 -6.32 -59.92
CA ARG A 21 -11.99 -5.08 -59.58
C ARG A 21 -12.79 -4.04 -58.77
N VAL A 22 -11.96 -3.17 -58.17
CA VAL A 22 -12.12 -1.86 -57.51
C VAL A 22 -12.80 -0.76 -58.35
N GLY A 23 -13.48 0.18 -57.69
CA GLY A 23 -13.64 1.57 -58.17
C GLY A 23 -14.53 2.46 -57.28
N GLY A 24 -13.99 3.55 -56.73
CA GLY A 24 -14.77 4.68 -56.18
C GLY A 24 -14.13 5.36 -54.96
N GLU A 25 -13.71 6.61 -55.13
CA GLU A 25 -13.05 7.50 -54.15
C GLU A 25 -13.88 7.77 -52.87
N PRO A 26 -13.25 8.06 -51.71
CA PRO A 26 -13.99 8.42 -50.51
C PRO A 26 -14.49 9.88 -50.58
N MET A 27 -15.81 10.05 -50.53
CA MET A 27 -16.45 11.32 -50.22
C MET A 27 -16.14 11.74 -48.77
N ALA A 28 -15.82 13.02 -48.60
CA ALA A 28 -15.64 13.67 -47.30
C ALA A 28 -16.90 13.53 -46.41
N PRO A 29 -16.76 13.18 -45.13
CA PRO A 29 -17.86 13.27 -44.18
C PRO A 29 -18.12 14.75 -43.81
N PRO A 30 -19.38 15.12 -43.51
CA PRO A 30 -19.79 16.49 -43.28
C PRO A 30 -19.18 17.03 -41.99
N GLY A 31 -18.77 18.30 -42.03
CA GLY A 31 -18.40 19.07 -40.84
C GLY A 31 -19.53 19.11 -39.83
N GLY A 32 -19.15 18.96 -38.56
CA GLY A 32 -20.01 18.97 -37.40
C GLY A 32 -19.14 18.82 -36.16
N ASP A 33 -18.26 19.80 -36.00
CA ASP A 33 -17.43 19.99 -34.82
C ASP A 33 -18.33 20.23 -33.60
N ALA A 34 -18.31 19.28 -32.66
CA ALA A 34 -18.65 19.51 -31.28
C ALA A 34 -17.54 18.85 -30.45
N GLY A 35 -16.33 19.39 -30.60
CA GLY A 35 -15.18 19.01 -29.79
C GLY A 35 -15.49 19.10 -28.29
N TYR A 36 -15.14 18.06 -27.56
CA TYR A 36 -14.80 18.21 -26.16
C TYR A 36 -13.43 18.92 -26.10
N PRO A 37 -13.29 20.07 -25.42
CA PRO A 37 -11.98 20.65 -25.18
C PRO A 37 -11.15 19.72 -24.28
N PRO A 38 -9.82 19.69 -24.44
CA PRO A 38 -8.94 18.97 -23.52
C PRO A 38 -9.09 19.51 -22.09
N GLU A 39 -9.09 18.63 -21.09
CA GLU A 39 -9.07 19.03 -19.67
C GLU A 39 -7.82 19.86 -19.37
N PRO A 40 -7.93 21.05 -18.74
CA PRO A 40 -6.78 21.85 -18.39
C PRO A 40 -5.99 21.16 -17.28
N GLN A 41 -4.71 20.90 -17.54
CA GLN A 41 -3.78 20.40 -16.54
C GLN A 41 -3.54 21.51 -15.49
N LEU A 42 -3.60 21.15 -14.20
CA LEU A 42 -3.51 22.07 -13.06
C LEU A 42 -2.20 22.91 -13.02
N GLY A 43 -1.20 22.55 -13.83
CA GLY A 43 0.13 23.17 -13.87
C GLY A 43 0.26 24.45 -14.70
N ASP A 44 -0.69 24.74 -15.60
CA ASP A 44 -0.53 25.82 -16.59
C ASP A 44 -1.41 27.06 -16.32
N ALA A 45 -2.40 26.98 -15.43
CA ALA A 45 -3.37 28.06 -15.20
C ALA A 45 -3.04 28.89 -13.96
N GLY A 46 -2.64 30.15 -14.15
CA GLY A 46 -2.74 31.17 -13.10
C GLY A 46 -4.16 31.73 -13.03
N GLY A 47 -4.68 31.94 -11.82
CA GLY A 47 -6.08 32.34 -11.66
C GLY A 47 -6.46 32.86 -10.27
N PRO A 48 -7.61 33.53 -10.15
CA PRO A 48 -8.17 33.96 -8.87
C PRO A 48 -8.44 32.79 -7.92
N ILE A 49 -8.17 32.99 -6.63
CA ILE A 49 -8.46 32.02 -5.56
C ILE A 49 -9.81 32.33 -4.93
N TRP A 50 -10.60 31.28 -4.70
CA TRP A 50 -11.91 31.33 -4.06
C TRP A 50 -11.92 30.50 -2.78
N GLU A 51 -12.67 30.97 -1.78
CA GLU A 51 -12.96 30.23 -0.56
C GLU A 51 -14.41 29.75 -0.58
N VAL A 52 -14.62 28.50 -0.21
CA VAL A 52 -15.96 27.92 -0.05
C VAL A 52 -16.56 28.35 1.30
N VAL A 53 -17.57 29.20 1.28
CA VAL A 53 -18.24 29.71 2.50
C VAL A 53 -19.64 29.14 2.74
N GLY A 54 -20.18 28.42 1.75
CA GLY A 54 -21.49 27.77 1.83
C GLY A 54 -21.44 26.29 2.20
N GLY A 55 -22.59 25.74 2.59
CA GLY A 55 -22.78 24.29 2.76
C GLY A 55 -22.26 23.67 4.07
N ALA A 56 -21.89 24.48 5.07
CA ALA A 56 -21.31 24.01 6.33
C ALA A 56 -22.21 23.00 7.08
N ASP A 57 -23.52 23.21 7.06
CA ASP A 57 -24.53 22.33 7.66
C ASP A 57 -24.66 20.96 6.96
N ARG A 58 -24.08 20.82 5.77
CA ARG A 58 -24.13 19.61 4.93
C ARG A 58 -22.75 19.08 4.57
N GLY A 59 -21.72 19.53 5.28
CA GLY A 59 -20.34 19.11 5.07
C GLY A 59 -19.68 19.61 3.78
N GLY A 60 -20.21 20.67 3.17
CA GLY A 60 -19.68 21.28 1.95
C GLY A 60 -20.69 21.46 0.82
N ILE A 61 -20.23 22.06 -0.27
CA ILE A 61 -21.03 22.33 -1.47
C ILE A 61 -20.98 21.17 -2.45
N VAL A 62 -22.04 21.05 -3.26
CA VAL A 62 -22.17 19.97 -4.24
C VAL A 62 -21.27 20.23 -5.44
N VAL A 63 -20.44 19.24 -5.77
CA VAL A 63 -19.59 19.25 -6.97
C VAL A 63 -20.24 18.38 -8.03
N ARG A 64 -20.17 18.84 -9.28
CA ARG A 64 -20.67 18.11 -10.44
C ARG A 64 -19.56 17.87 -11.45
N MET A 65 -19.66 16.78 -12.19
CA MET A 65 -18.68 16.43 -13.22
C MET A 65 -18.67 17.42 -14.39
N GLN A 66 -19.84 18.01 -14.71
CA GLN A 66 -19.99 18.95 -15.83
C GLN A 66 -20.70 20.23 -15.40
N GLN A 67 -20.63 21.26 -16.25
CA GLN A 67 -21.15 22.60 -15.96
C GLN A 67 -22.65 22.60 -15.61
N GLU A 68 -23.46 21.75 -16.24
CA GLU A 68 -24.92 21.74 -16.11
C GLU A 68 -25.40 21.30 -14.72
N LEU A 69 -26.50 21.89 -14.24
CA LEU A 69 -27.11 21.53 -12.94
C LEU A 69 -27.75 20.13 -12.91
N GLY A 70 -27.86 19.45 -14.06
CA GLY A 70 -28.36 18.07 -14.17
C GLY A 70 -27.27 17.00 -14.24
N SER A 71 -25.99 17.39 -14.31
CA SER A 71 -24.88 16.46 -14.51
C SER A 71 -24.57 15.63 -13.27
N THR A 72 -23.90 14.50 -13.47
CA THR A 72 -23.54 13.55 -12.42
C THR A 72 -22.86 14.24 -11.25
N LEU A 73 -23.31 13.90 -10.04
CA LEU A 73 -22.72 14.40 -8.80
C LEU A 73 -21.45 13.62 -8.50
N GLU A 74 -20.41 14.34 -8.10
CA GLU A 74 -19.26 13.73 -7.47
C GLU A 74 -19.71 13.07 -6.14
N PRO A 75 -19.14 11.90 -5.78
CA PRO A 75 -19.52 11.17 -4.57
C PRO A 75 -19.15 11.91 -3.29
N THR A 76 -18.27 12.91 -3.35
CA THR A 76 -17.87 13.75 -2.22
C THR A 76 -18.17 15.23 -2.48
N ARG A 77 -18.46 15.96 -1.40
CA ARG A 77 -18.72 17.41 -1.43
C ARG A 77 -17.43 18.17 -1.27
N LEU A 78 -17.35 19.36 -1.87
CA LEU A 78 -16.25 20.28 -1.63
C LEU A 78 -16.49 20.98 -0.29
N SER A 79 -15.63 20.70 0.69
CA SER A 79 -15.78 21.16 2.08
C SER A 79 -15.82 22.68 2.22
N THR A 80 -16.57 23.17 3.22
CA THR A 80 -16.56 24.58 3.61
C THR A 80 -15.21 24.95 4.22
N GLY A 81 -14.65 26.09 3.82
CA GLY A 81 -13.28 26.53 4.12
C GLY A 81 -12.24 26.05 3.11
N ALA A 82 -12.63 25.26 2.09
CA ALA A 82 -11.71 24.87 1.03
C ALA A 82 -11.31 26.08 0.16
N LEU A 83 -10.04 26.14 -0.20
CA LEU A 83 -9.48 27.11 -1.15
C LEU A 83 -9.35 26.45 -2.51
N VAL A 84 -9.86 27.11 -3.54
CA VAL A 84 -9.89 26.58 -4.90
C VAL A 84 -9.45 27.63 -5.92
N LEU A 85 -8.78 27.17 -6.96
CA LEU A 85 -8.33 27.96 -8.10
C LEU A 85 -9.45 28.05 -9.14
N GLU A 86 -9.76 29.25 -9.63
CA GLU A 86 -10.65 29.45 -10.78
C GLU A 86 -9.96 28.98 -12.05
N LEU A 87 -10.41 27.83 -12.58
CA LEU A 87 -9.99 27.34 -13.89
C LEU A 87 -10.89 27.94 -14.98
N GLU A 88 -12.19 28.02 -14.72
CA GLU A 88 -13.17 28.62 -15.62
C GLU A 88 -14.41 29.11 -14.86
N LEU A 89 -14.93 30.29 -15.19
CA LEU A 89 -16.16 30.83 -14.60
C LEU A 89 -17.19 31.16 -15.70
N VAL A 90 -18.31 30.44 -15.70
CA VAL A 90 -19.41 30.63 -16.65
C VAL A 90 -20.70 30.98 -15.89
N GLY A 91 -21.00 32.28 -15.85
CA GLY A 91 -22.14 32.81 -15.08
C GLY A 91 -21.93 32.59 -13.57
N GLU A 92 -22.83 31.82 -12.94
CA GLU A 92 -22.71 31.42 -11.52
C GLU A 92 -22.13 30.00 -11.34
N ARG A 93 -21.50 29.43 -12.38
CA ARG A 93 -20.89 28.10 -12.35
C ARG A 93 -19.38 28.22 -12.47
N LEU A 94 -18.67 27.73 -11.46
CA LEU A 94 -17.22 27.75 -11.36
C LEU A 94 -16.67 26.34 -11.58
N HIS A 95 -15.83 26.18 -12.58
CA HIS A 95 -14.91 25.06 -12.70
C HIS A 95 -13.66 25.37 -11.88
N TYR A 96 -13.36 24.51 -10.92
CA TYR A 96 -12.34 24.79 -9.93
C TYR A 96 -11.26 23.71 -9.89
N GLY A 97 -10.05 24.09 -9.48
CA GLY A 97 -9.01 23.15 -9.04
C GLY A 97 -8.80 23.27 -7.53
N LEU A 98 -8.75 22.16 -6.79
CA LEU A 98 -8.58 22.17 -5.33
C LEU A 98 -7.14 22.54 -4.97
N LEU A 99 -6.96 23.61 -4.19
CA LEU A 99 -5.65 24.02 -3.66
C LEU A 99 -5.48 23.54 -2.22
N GLN A 100 -6.52 23.69 -1.40
CA GLN A 100 -6.49 23.32 0.02
C GLN A 100 -7.90 22.96 0.52
N GLY A 101 -8.02 21.96 1.39
CA GLY A 101 -9.30 21.47 1.93
C GLY A 101 -9.59 20.04 1.49
N SER A 102 -10.81 19.57 1.72
CA SER A 102 -11.26 18.22 1.32
C SER A 102 -12.40 18.26 0.32
N GLY A 103 -12.42 17.29 -0.60
CA GLY A 103 -13.40 17.18 -1.69
C GLY A 103 -12.73 16.70 -2.97
N PRO A 104 -13.47 16.65 -4.09
CA PRO A 104 -12.90 16.34 -5.40
C PRO A 104 -11.82 17.36 -5.79
N ASN A 105 -10.74 16.87 -6.43
CA ASN A 105 -9.60 17.70 -6.84
C ASN A 105 -9.95 18.72 -7.94
N SER A 106 -11.03 18.48 -8.68
CA SER A 106 -11.59 19.40 -9.67
C SER A 106 -13.09 19.13 -9.84
N GLY A 107 -13.82 20.09 -10.40
CA GLY A 107 -15.22 19.92 -10.80
C GLY A 107 -16.00 21.23 -10.85
N TRP A 108 -17.30 21.13 -11.13
CA TRP A 108 -18.18 22.28 -11.34
C TRP A 108 -19.09 22.54 -10.13
N VAL A 109 -18.94 23.72 -9.53
CA VAL A 109 -19.73 24.19 -8.37
C VAL A 109 -20.50 25.46 -8.70
N SER A 110 -21.54 25.76 -7.92
CA SER A 110 -22.25 27.02 -8.03
C SER A 110 -21.65 28.05 -7.09
N THR A 111 -21.36 29.25 -7.58
CA THR A 111 -20.83 30.35 -6.75
C THR A 111 -21.90 30.91 -5.81
N LYS A 112 -23.18 30.79 -6.20
CA LYS A 112 -24.34 31.23 -5.42
C LYS A 112 -25.50 30.25 -5.49
N LEU A 113 -26.34 30.25 -4.47
CA LEU A 113 -27.63 29.56 -4.47
C LEU A 113 -28.72 30.48 -3.92
N LYS A 114 -29.63 30.93 -4.81
CA LYS A 114 -30.61 32.00 -4.51
C LYS A 114 -29.89 33.28 -4.05
N ASP A 115 -30.12 33.73 -2.82
CA ASP A 115 -29.50 34.93 -2.26
C ASP A 115 -28.24 34.64 -1.41
N LYS A 116 -27.82 33.37 -1.27
CA LYS A 116 -26.68 32.97 -0.44
C LYS A 116 -25.44 32.67 -1.28
N GLU A 117 -24.35 33.35 -0.97
CA GLU A 117 -23.03 33.07 -1.54
C GLU A 117 -22.52 31.71 -1.04
N LEU A 118 -22.01 30.91 -1.97
CA LEU A 118 -21.41 29.60 -1.71
C LEU A 118 -19.88 29.64 -1.84
N LEU A 119 -19.36 30.51 -2.70
CA LEU A 119 -17.93 30.84 -2.78
C LEU A 119 -17.73 32.35 -2.80
N ILE A 120 -16.65 32.82 -2.16
CA ILE A 120 -16.20 34.21 -2.21
C ILE A 120 -14.77 34.29 -2.72
N ARG A 121 -14.44 35.32 -3.51
CA ARG A 121 -13.06 35.57 -3.93
C ARG A 121 -12.24 36.03 -2.73
N THR A 122 -11.05 35.44 -2.55
CA THR A 122 -10.14 35.81 -1.44
C THR A 122 -9.34 37.09 -1.74
N GLY A 123 -9.37 37.55 -3.00
CA GLY A 123 -8.54 38.65 -3.49
C GLY A 123 -7.10 38.24 -3.85
N GLN A 124 -6.73 36.98 -3.60
CA GLN A 124 -5.45 36.41 -4.00
C GLN A 124 -5.54 35.85 -5.43
N ILE A 125 -4.45 35.96 -6.18
CA ILE A 125 -4.31 35.44 -7.55
C ILE A 125 -3.06 34.57 -7.59
N LEU A 126 -3.19 33.34 -8.07
CA LEU A 126 -2.05 32.47 -8.35
C LEU A 126 -1.45 32.89 -9.70
N PRO A 127 -0.17 33.28 -9.79
CA PRO A 127 0.44 33.70 -11.05
C PRO A 127 0.68 32.49 -11.98
N PRO A 128 0.51 32.64 -13.31
CA PRO A 128 0.86 31.60 -14.28
C PRO A 128 2.39 31.46 -14.39
N VAL A 129 2.87 30.26 -14.75
CA VAL A 129 4.29 29.95 -14.89
C VAL A 129 4.79 30.47 -16.26
N GLU A 130 5.60 31.54 -16.30
CA GLU A 130 6.13 32.09 -17.57
C GLU A 130 7.29 31.27 -18.14
N GLU A 131 7.14 30.82 -19.40
CA GLU A 131 8.23 30.41 -20.29
C GLU A 131 8.93 31.63 -20.90
N ALA A 132 10.27 31.65 -20.92
CA ALA A 132 11.03 32.66 -21.66
C ALA A 132 12.21 32.05 -22.43
N GLN A 133 12.11 32.11 -23.77
CA GLN A 133 13.21 31.96 -24.73
C GLN A 133 13.87 33.34 -25.01
N GLY A 134 15.21 33.36 -25.00
CA GLY A 134 16.13 34.12 -25.88
C GLY A 134 16.16 35.66 -25.90
N GLN A 135 17.30 36.26 -25.51
CA GLN A 135 18.16 37.12 -26.38
C GLN A 135 19.44 37.60 -25.67
N ALA A 136 20.48 37.78 -26.49
CA ALA A 136 21.88 38.02 -26.15
C ALA A 136 22.21 39.45 -25.67
N GLY A 137 23.32 39.61 -24.93
CA GLY A 137 23.93 40.91 -24.66
C GLY A 137 25.26 40.79 -23.89
N GLN A 138 26.30 41.41 -24.44
CA GLN A 138 27.73 41.28 -24.13
C GLN A 138 28.21 42.01 -22.85
N ALA A 139 29.47 41.69 -22.50
CA ALA A 139 30.44 42.42 -21.65
C ALA A 139 30.23 42.27 -20.12
N GLY A 140 31.26 42.18 -19.28
CA GLY A 140 32.69 42.40 -19.47
C GLY A 140 33.47 42.03 -18.19
N ALA A 141 34.78 42.19 -18.28
CA ALA A 141 35.82 41.67 -17.40
C ALA A 141 35.89 42.24 -15.97
N GLY A 142 36.56 41.49 -15.07
CA GLY A 142 37.18 41.99 -13.83
C GLY A 142 37.42 40.85 -12.81
N ARG A 143 38.56 40.15 -12.83
CA ARG A 143 39.78 40.37 -12.01
C ARG A 143 39.56 40.49 -10.49
N GLY A 144 40.16 39.54 -9.76
CA GLY A 144 40.60 39.64 -8.35
C GLY A 144 40.82 38.24 -7.76
N GLN A 145 42.03 37.66 -7.78
CA GLN A 145 43.00 37.65 -6.66
C GLN A 145 42.29 37.44 -5.30
N GLY A 146 42.48 36.40 -4.51
CA GLY A 146 43.54 35.40 -4.39
C GLY A 146 43.89 35.29 -2.90
N ALA A 147 43.96 34.08 -2.33
CA ALA A 147 44.76 33.79 -1.13
C ALA A 147 44.81 32.29 -0.84
N ARG A 148 45.97 31.70 -1.11
CA ARG A 148 46.44 30.44 -0.51
C ARG A 148 46.75 30.65 0.97
N GLN A 149 46.48 29.65 1.80
CA GLN A 149 47.31 29.25 2.95
C GLN A 149 46.91 27.80 3.31
N GLN A 150 47.70 26.81 2.91
CA GLN A 150 48.85 26.23 3.64
C GLN A 150 48.45 25.46 4.92
N GLN A 151 48.33 24.13 4.77
CA GLN A 151 48.83 23.12 5.74
C GLN A 151 50.34 23.37 6.04
N PRO A 152 51.03 22.75 7.03
CA PRO A 152 50.84 21.41 7.62
C PRO A 152 51.27 21.37 9.13
N PRO A 153 51.88 20.32 9.73
CA PRO A 153 52.03 18.89 9.39
C PRO A 153 51.67 17.90 10.53
N GLY A 154 51.65 16.61 10.18
CA GLY A 154 51.30 15.48 11.07
C GLY A 154 52.47 14.72 11.72
N ARG A 155 52.27 13.38 11.77
CA ARG A 155 53.02 12.26 12.42
C ARG A 155 52.48 11.89 13.81
N GLY A 156 52.29 10.62 14.19
CA GLY A 156 52.45 9.35 13.48
C GLY A 156 52.33 8.14 14.44
N ARG A 157 52.07 6.97 13.85
CA ARG A 157 52.43 5.57 14.23
C ARG A 157 52.12 5.02 15.63
N GLY A 158 51.45 3.86 15.64
CA GLY A 158 51.56 2.82 16.68
C GLY A 158 50.94 1.48 16.21
N ARG A 159 51.73 0.39 16.25
CA ARG A 159 51.37 -1.00 15.87
C ARG A 159 51.07 -1.85 17.12
N GLY A 160 50.27 -2.92 16.96
CA GLY A 160 50.29 -4.17 17.75
C GLY A 160 49.07 -5.02 17.41
N LYS A 161 49.13 -6.10 16.61
CA LYS A 161 49.58 -7.49 16.87
C LYS A 161 48.92 -8.17 18.08
N GLY A 162 48.12 -9.22 17.83
CA GLY A 162 47.88 -10.32 18.79
C GLY A 162 46.56 -11.08 18.63
N GLY A 163 46.64 -12.28 18.04
CA GLY A 163 45.74 -13.43 18.28
C GLY A 163 46.54 -14.71 17.97
N PRO A 164 46.05 -15.95 18.20
CA PRO A 164 44.98 -16.47 19.08
C PRO A 164 45.56 -17.46 20.13
N PRO A 165 44.77 -18.33 20.82
CA PRO A 165 44.45 -19.64 20.23
C PRO A 165 43.06 -20.25 20.60
N ASP A 166 42.67 -21.23 19.79
CA ASP A 166 41.62 -22.24 19.96
C ASP A 166 42.02 -23.28 21.04
N PRO A 167 41.07 -24.01 21.67
CA PRO A 167 40.93 -25.39 21.25
C PRO A 167 39.49 -25.94 21.25
N ALA A 168 39.25 -26.79 20.23
CA ALA A 168 38.19 -27.77 20.13
C ALA A 168 38.00 -28.65 21.38
N HIS A 169 36.74 -28.96 21.71
CA HIS A 169 36.30 -30.32 22.05
C HIS A 169 34.79 -30.49 21.88
N GLN A 170 34.42 -31.62 21.28
CA GLN A 170 33.07 -32.13 20.97
C GLN A 170 32.40 -32.81 22.18
N TRP A 171 31.16 -33.29 21.93
CA TRP A 171 30.27 -34.22 22.69
C TRP A 171 29.43 -33.49 23.76
N GLU A 172 28.11 -33.65 23.90
CA GLU A 172 27.10 -34.53 23.32
C GLU A 172 25.70 -34.01 23.70
N HIS A 173 24.68 -34.57 23.06
CA HIS A 173 23.23 -34.41 23.28
C HIS A 173 22.75 -33.96 24.69
N GLU A 174 21.96 -32.88 24.73
CA GLU A 174 20.77 -32.84 25.58
C GLU A 174 19.67 -32.01 24.92
N SER A 175 18.62 -32.71 24.51
CA SER A 175 17.39 -32.12 23.99
C SER A 175 16.57 -31.63 25.18
N LEU A 176 16.39 -30.32 25.34
CA LEU A 176 15.33 -29.72 26.15
C LEU A 176 15.32 -28.22 25.85
N PHE A 177 14.69 -27.78 24.77
CA PHE A 177 14.02 -26.48 24.62
C PHE A 177 13.26 -26.52 23.29
N THR A 178 12.14 -27.25 23.26
CA THR A 178 11.02 -26.85 22.41
C THR A 178 10.60 -25.48 22.88
N GLU A 179 10.93 -24.43 22.12
CA GLU A 179 10.20 -23.18 22.27
C GLU A 179 8.72 -23.49 22.01
N PRO A 180 7.81 -23.16 22.94
CA PRO A 180 6.40 -23.35 22.69
C PRO A 180 6.02 -22.46 21.50
N GLU A 181 5.21 -22.98 20.58
CA GLU A 181 4.52 -22.13 19.62
C GLU A 181 3.90 -20.94 20.36
N PRO A 182 3.96 -19.71 19.81
CA PRO A 182 3.30 -18.59 20.43
C PRO A 182 1.80 -18.92 20.50
N ALA A 183 1.33 -19.18 21.73
CA ALA A 183 -0.07 -19.36 21.99
C ALA A 183 -0.80 -18.11 21.46
N ALA A 184 -1.94 -18.31 20.80
CA ALA A 184 -2.85 -17.22 20.49
C ALA A 184 -2.98 -16.32 21.74
N PRO A 185 -2.90 -14.98 21.61
CA PRO A 185 -2.80 -14.07 22.75
C PRO A 185 -3.89 -14.43 23.76
N ARG A 186 -3.47 -14.87 24.95
CA ARG A 186 -4.41 -15.24 26.00
C ARG A 186 -5.13 -13.99 26.45
N ARG A 187 -6.44 -14.10 26.63
CA ARG A 187 -7.31 -12.99 27.05
C ARG A 187 -6.69 -12.22 28.23
N PRO A 188 -6.68 -10.87 28.21
CA PRO A 188 -6.31 -10.10 29.39
C PRO A 188 -7.19 -10.53 30.58
N ALA A 189 -6.59 -10.66 31.76
CA ALA A 189 -7.31 -11.04 32.98
C ALA A 189 -8.41 -10.00 33.28
N ASN A 190 -9.66 -10.46 33.28
CA ASN A 190 -10.86 -9.63 33.38
C ASN A 190 -10.92 -8.89 34.73
N SER A 191 -10.90 -7.56 34.73
CA SER A 191 -10.76 -6.78 35.98
C SER A 191 -11.75 -5.63 36.19
N GLY A 192 -12.72 -5.38 35.28
CA GLY A 192 -13.90 -4.57 35.68
C GLY A 192 -14.78 -3.90 34.62
N VAL A 193 -14.37 -3.79 33.35
CA VAL A 193 -15.16 -3.05 32.33
C VAL A 193 -15.87 -4.02 31.40
N ARG A 194 -17.04 -4.50 31.84
CA ARG A 194 -17.83 -5.50 31.10
C ARG A 194 -18.94 -4.85 30.29
N TRP A 195 -19.22 -5.41 29.12
CA TRP A 195 -20.44 -5.12 28.36
C TRP A 195 -21.69 -5.37 29.23
N ILE A 196 -22.45 -4.32 29.52
CA ILE A 196 -23.76 -4.42 30.18
C ILE A 196 -24.86 -4.25 29.11
N PRO A 197 -25.65 -5.30 28.81
CA PRO A 197 -26.76 -5.21 27.87
C PRO A 197 -27.80 -4.17 28.31
N GLY A 198 -28.42 -3.50 27.34
CA GLY A 198 -29.52 -2.58 27.62
C GLY A 198 -30.78 -3.30 28.11
N SER A 199 -31.54 -2.68 29.02
CA SER A 199 -32.84 -3.21 29.47
C SER A 199 -33.86 -3.14 28.33
N GLY A 200 -34.31 -4.30 27.84
CA GLY A 200 -35.42 -4.39 26.88
C GLY A 200 -36.76 -4.02 27.53
N THR A 201 -37.64 -3.39 26.76
CA THR A 201 -39.02 -3.14 27.18
C THR A 201 -39.92 -4.18 26.54
N ALA A 202 -40.32 -5.19 27.31
CA ALA A 202 -41.26 -6.20 26.87
C ALA A 202 -42.66 -5.59 26.65
N GLY A 203 -43.35 -6.00 25.57
CA GLY A 203 -44.75 -5.62 25.32
C GLY A 203 -44.97 -4.26 24.62
N GLY A 204 -43.96 -3.73 23.94
CA GLY A 204 -44.06 -2.49 23.14
C GLY A 204 -45.00 -2.58 21.92
N LYS A 205 -45.08 -1.50 21.14
CA LYS A 205 -45.91 -1.46 19.91
C LYS A 205 -45.48 -2.51 18.89
N TYR A 206 -44.18 -2.79 18.77
CA TYR A 206 -43.67 -3.80 17.83
C TYR A 206 -43.98 -5.24 18.26
N ALA A 207 -44.21 -5.49 19.56
CA ALA A 207 -44.54 -6.83 20.06
C ALA A 207 -45.97 -7.28 19.72
N LYS A 208 -46.81 -6.34 19.23
CA LYS A 208 -48.20 -6.59 18.82
C LYS A 208 -48.35 -6.85 17.32
N LEU A 209 -47.30 -6.58 16.55
CA LEU A 209 -47.29 -6.79 15.11
C LEU A 209 -47.32 -8.28 14.78
N ASP A 210 -47.96 -8.62 13.67
CA ASP A 210 -47.83 -9.96 13.12
C ASP A 210 -46.43 -10.18 12.48
N ALA A 211 -46.19 -11.40 11.99
CA ALA A 211 -44.88 -11.76 11.45
C ALA A 211 -44.51 -10.95 10.20
N VAL A 212 -45.47 -10.59 9.35
CA VAL A 212 -45.23 -9.87 8.09
C VAL A 212 -44.96 -8.40 8.39
N GLU A 213 -45.81 -7.80 9.22
CA GLU A 213 -45.66 -6.41 9.67
C GLU A 213 -44.33 -6.20 10.40
N LEU A 214 -43.90 -7.16 11.24
CA LEU A 214 -42.63 -7.09 11.95
C LEU A 214 -41.42 -7.22 11.00
N GLU A 215 -41.51 -8.08 9.99
CA GLU A 215 -40.46 -8.23 8.97
C GLU A 215 -40.31 -6.97 8.10
N GLU A 216 -41.43 -6.32 7.75
CA GLU A 216 -41.43 -5.04 7.04
C GLU A 216 -40.81 -3.92 7.89
N ALA A 217 -41.22 -3.79 9.15
CA ALA A 217 -40.64 -2.82 10.08
C ALA A 217 -39.12 -3.02 10.31
N CYS A 218 -38.65 -4.28 10.34
CA CYS A 218 -37.22 -4.58 10.39
C CYS A 218 -36.51 -4.13 9.11
N ARG A 219 -37.10 -4.37 7.94
CA ARG A 219 -36.52 -4.01 6.64
C ARG A 219 -36.40 -2.49 6.46
N GLU A 220 -37.39 -1.72 6.88
CA GLU A 220 -37.36 -0.25 6.86
C GLU A 220 -36.23 0.33 7.72
N ARG A 221 -35.82 -0.41 8.76
CA ARG A 221 -34.70 -0.08 9.65
C ARG A 221 -33.41 -0.83 9.28
N GLU A 222 -33.34 -1.42 8.09
CA GLU A 222 -32.18 -2.15 7.56
C GLU A 222 -31.71 -3.30 8.48
N LEU A 223 -32.65 -3.95 9.16
CA LEU A 223 -32.38 -5.08 10.06
C LEU A 223 -32.65 -6.42 9.37
N GLU A 224 -31.65 -7.29 9.35
CA GLU A 224 -31.80 -8.66 8.88
C GLU A 224 -32.38 -9.56 9.98
N ILE A 225 -33.70 -9.76 9.97
CA ILE A 225 -34.40 -10.56 10.99
C ILE A 225 -33.83 -12.00 11.13
N ALA A 226 -33.28 -12.57 10.05
CA ALA A 226 -32.68 -13.90 10.04
C ALA A 226 -31.41 -13.99 10.91
N LYS A 227 -30.71 -12.87 11.09
CA LYS A 227 -29.51 -12.77 11.95
C LYS A 227 -29.87 -12.54 13.42
N ILE A 228 -31.12 -12.17 13.73
CA ILE A 228 -31.60 -11.89 15.08
C ILE A 228 -32.03 -13.18 15.78
N GLU A 229 -31.86 -13.25 17.10
CA GLU A 229 -32.16 -14.44 17.91
C GLU A 229 -33.61 -14.91 17.79
N SER A 230 -34.58 -14.00 17.87
CA SER A 230 -36.01 -14.32 17.78
C SER A 230 -36.83 -13.12 17.31
N ARG A 231 -38.10 -13.36 16.94
CA ARG A 231 -39.05 -12.27 16.64
C ARG A 231 -39.28 -11.35 17.84
N ALA A 232 -39.29 -11.88 19.06
CA ALA A 232 -39.38 -11.06 20.27
C ALA A 232 -38.17 -10.13 20.40
N HIS A 233 -36.95 -10.63 20.16
CA HIS A 233 -35.74 -9.81 20.16
C HIS A 233 -35.72 -8.77 19.04
N ALA A 234 -36.30 -9.09 17.87
CA ALA A 234 -36.44 -8.12 16.78
C ALA A 234 -37.40 -6.98 17.15
N ALA A 235 -38.55 -7.31 17.75
CA ALA A 235 -39.50 -6.31 18.26
C ALA A 235 -38.87 -5.44 19.36
N GLU A 236 -38.15 -6.02 20.31
CA GLU A 236 -37.41 -5.29 21.34
C GLU A 236 -36.31 -4.39 20.77
N LEU A 237 -35.58 -4.86 19.75
CA LEU A 237 -34.56 -4.08 19.07
C LEU A 237 -35.17 -2.83 18.41
N LEU A 238 -36.30 -2.98 17.71
CA LEU A 238 -37.01 -1.84 17.10
C LEU A 238 -37.46 -0.81 18.16
N GLU A 239 -37.98 -1.25 19.32
CA GLU A 239 -38.28 -0.34 20.44
C GLU A 239 -37.03 0.38 20.95
N CYS A 240 -35.89 -0.32 21.00
CA CYS A 240 -34.63 0.27 21.42
C CYS A 240 -34.13 1.32 20.42
N LEU A 241 -34.25 1.07 19.11
CA LEU A 241 -33.87 2.02 18.08
C LEU A 241 -34.75 3.28 18.10
N ASP A 242 -36.06 3.13 18.27
CA ASP A 242 -36.99 4.26 18.42
C ASP A 242 -36.66 5.13 19.64
N ARG A 243 -36.28 4.49 20.75
CA ARG A 243 -35.84 5.19 21.96
C ARG A 243 -34.51 5.91 21.72
N LEU A 244 -33.57 5.25 21.05
CA LEU A 244 -32.24 5.79 20.76
C LEU A 244 -32.31 7.13 20.02
N GLU A 245 -33.20 7.25 19.04
CA GLU A 245 -33.41 8.49 18.27
C GLU A 245 -33.89 9.68 19.10
N ARG A 246 -34.46 9.43 20.28
CA ARG A 246 -34.98 10.47 21.19
C ARG A 246 -34.00 10.83 22.31
N MET A 247 -32.90 10.09 22.46
CA MET A 247 -31.94 10.31 23.53
C MET A 247 -31.06 11.53 23.24
N ARG A 248 -30.73 12.26 24.31
CA ARG A 248 -29.79 13.39 24.22
C ARG A 248 -28.35 12.91 24.36
N VAL A 249 -27.40 13.71 23.88
CA VAL A 249 -25.95 13.40 23.93
C VAL A 249 -25.46 12.87 25.29
N PRO A 250 -25.83 13.43 26.46
CA PRO A 250 -25.41 12.88 27.75
C PRO A 250 -25.94 11.45 28.02
N GLU A 251 -27.17 11.18 27.61
CA GLU A 251 -27.82 9.88 27.77
C GLU A 251 -27.18 8.85 26.83
N LEU A 252 -26.91 9.24 25.58
CA LEU A 252 -26.18 8.42 24.60
C LEU A 252 -24.76 8.08 25.09
N LYS A 253 -24.01 9.07 25.61
CA LYS A 253 -22.68 8.83 26.21
C LYS A 253 -22.75 7.82 27.35
N ASN A 254 -23.76 7.90 28.21
CA ASN A 254 -23.95 6.93 29.29
C ASN A 254 -24.23 5.52 28.76
N GLU A 255 -25.04 5.38 27.70
CA GLU A 255 -25.32 4.07 27.09
C GLU A 255 -24.10 3.47 26.37
N VAL A 256 -23.23 4.30 25.77
CA VAL A 256 -21.96 3.85 25.19
C VAL A 256 -21.04 3.32 26.29
N LYS A 257 -20.91 4.07 27.39
CA LYS A 257 -20.08 3.67 28.54
C LYS A 257 -20.55 2.38 29.21
N LYS A 258 -21.87 2.18 29.37
CA LYS A 258 -22.43 0.93 29.92
C LYS A 258 -22.03 -0.32 29.12
N ARG A 259 -21.80 -0.16 27.81
CA ARG A 259 -21.38 -1.25 26.92
C ARG A 259 -19.86 -1.42 26.86
N GLY A 260 -19.12 -0.73 27.72
CA GLY A 260 -17.65 -0.76 27.72
C GLY A 260 -17.03 -0.18 26.44
N MET A 261 -17.78 0.56 25.63
CA MET A 261 -17.26 1.17 24.40
C MET A 261 -16.64 2.53 24.71
N ALA A 262 -15.61 2.92 23.94
CA ALA A 262 -15.00 4.23 24.08
C ALA A 262 -15.92 5.35 23.58
N THR A 263 -15.97 6.46 24.32
CA THR A 263 -16.52 7.74 23.84
C THR A 263 -15.40 8.62 23.31
N THR A 264 -15.69 9.63 22.48
CA THR A 264 -14.73 10.69 22.11
C THR A 264 -15.21 12.03 22.64
N VAL A 265 -14.26 12.91 23.00
CA VAL A 265 -14.59 14.31 23.32
C VAL A 265 -15.05 14.99 22.02
N GLY A 266 -16.18 15.69 22.07
CA GLY A 266 -16.80 16.30 20.88
C GLY A 266 -17.69 15.38 20.05
N ALA A 267 -17.89 14.10 20.42
CA ALA A 267 -18.79 13.19 19.72
C ALA A 267 -20.18 13.81 19.50
N THR A 268 -20.63 13.85 18.24
CA THR A 268 -21.95 14.38 17.89
C THR A 268 -23.05 13.39 18.29
N GLN A 269 -24.30 13.87 18.34
CA GLN A 269 -25.45 12.99 18.54
C GLN A 269 -25.52 11.90 17.46
N SER A 270 -25.16 12.23 16.21
CA SER A 270 -25.15 11.29 15.09
C SER A 270 -24.14 10.15 15.31
N ASP A 271 -22.91 10.50 15.69
CA ASP A 271 -21.83 9.51 15.91
C ASP A 271 -22.19 8.52 17.01
N LEU A 272 -22.71 9.03 18.13
CA LEU A 272 -23.11 8.21 19.27
C LEU A 272 -24.32 7.33 18.94
N THR A 273 -25.27 7.84 18.15
CA THR A 273 -26.45 7.10 17.70
C THR A 273 -26.07 5.97 16.75
N ALA A 274 -25.21 6.23 15.77
CA ALA A 274 -24.73 5.20 14.83
C ALA A 274 -24.01 4.07 15.58
N ARG A 275 -23.09 4.42 16.47
CA ARG A 275 -22.34 3.43 17.27
C ARG A 275 -23.24 2.62 18.21
N LEU A 276 -24.23 3.25 18.85
CA LEU A 276 -25.19 2.54 19.69
C LEU A 276 -26.15 1.66 18.89
N ARG A 277 -26.53 2.06 17.67
CA ARG A 277 -27.33 1.22 16.78
C ARG A 277 -26.61 -0.09 16.48
N GLU A 278 -25.33 -0.05 16.10
CA GLU A 278 -24.52 -1.25 15.88
C GLU A 278 -24.49 -2.15 17.13
N ALA A 279 -24.17 -1.56 18.28
CA ALA A 279 -24.12 -2.28 19.55
C ALA A 279 -25.46 -2.95 19.93
N LEU A 280 -26.57 -2.26 19.71
CA LEU A 280 -27.90 -2.79 19.97
C LEU A 280 -28.23 -3.96 19.05
N VAL A 281 -27.81 -3.91 17.78
CA VAL A 281 -27.95 -5.02 16.83
C VAL A 281 -27.13 -6.22 17.31
N TRP A 282 -25.85 -6.03 17.64
CA TRP A 282 -24.96 -7.10 18.12
C TRP A 282 -25.52 -7.84 19.33
N GLU A 283 -26.09 -7.09 20.31
CA GLU A 283 -26.72 -7.65 21.51
C GLU A 283 -27.81 -8.69 21.19
N ARG A 284 -28.57 -8.51 20.09
CA ARG A 284 -29.70 -9.37 19.70
C ARG A 284 -29.38 -10.31 18.52
N MET A 285 -28.19 -10.21 17.93
CA MET A 285 -27.74 -11.12 16.86
C MET A 285 -27.48 -12.52 17.40
N ARG A 286 -27.66 -13.56 16.59
CA ARG A 286 -27.24 -14.93 16.92
C ARG A 286 -25.71 -15.01 17.01
N VAL A 287 -25.18 -15.93 17.83
CA VAL A 287 -23.72 -16.08 18.08
C VAL A 287 -22.92 -16.30 16.80
N LYS A 288 -23.40 -17.11 15.85
CA LYS A 288 -22.69 -17.37 14.60
C LYS A 288 -22.53 -16.12 13.71
N PRO A 289 -23.61 -15.38 13.36
CA PRO A 289 -23.48 -14.08 12.71
C PRO A 289 -22.62 -13.08 13.49
N LEU A 290 -22.70 -13.08 14.83
CA LEU A 290 -21.89 -12.19 15.66
C LEU A 290 -20.39 -12.52 15.57
N SER A 291 -20.01 -13.80 15.51
CA SER A 291 -18.61 -14.20 15.31
C SER A 291 -18.12 -13.94 13.88
N GLU A 292 -19.01 -13.98 12.88
CA GLU A 292 -18.71 -13.52 11.52
C GLU A 292 -18.36 -12.02 11.49
N VAL A 293 -19.13 -11.16 12.18
CA VAL A 293 -18.81 -9.74 12.33
C VAL A 293 -17.44 -9.53 13.01
N CYS A 294 -17.14 -10.29 14.06
CA CYS A 294 -15.83 -10.22 14.71
C CYS A 294 -14.68 -10.63 13.77
N ARG A 295 -14.90 -11.64 12.92
CA ARG A 295 -13.93 -12.10 11.91
C ARG A 295 -13.72 -11.08 10.80
N GLU A 296 -14.78 -10.43 10.33
CA GLU A 296 -14.71 -9.34 9.34
C GLU A 296 -13.90 -8.16 9.87
N LYS A 297 -14.03 -7.85 11.17
CA LYS A 297 -13.22 -6.85 11.88
C LYS A 297 -11.82 -7.34 12.27
N GLN A 298 -11.42 -8.56 11.87
CA GLN A 298 -10.10 -9.14 12.10
C GLN A 298 -9.73 -9.25 13.60
N LEU A 299 -10.71 -9.46 14.47
CA LEU A 299 -10.47 -9.58 15.91
C LEU A 299 -9.84 -10.96 16.25
N PRO A 300 -8.92 -11.03 17.23
CA PRO A 300 -8.17 -12.25 17.55
C PRO A 300 -9.04 -13.27 18.29
N MET A 301 -9.76 -14.11 17.53
CA MET A 301 -10.66 -15.14 18.06
C MET A 301 -9.99 -16.53 18.12
N ALA A 302 -10.28 -17.28 19.18
CA ALA A 302 -9.97 -18.69 19.40
C ALA A 302 -11.02 -19.65 18.80
N GLY A 303 -12.25 -19.18 18.54
CA GLY A 303 -13.30 -19.92 17.84
C GLY A 303 -14.34 -20.60 18.74
N ASP A 304 -14.17 -20.57 20.06
CA ASP A 304 -15.08 -21.10 21.08
C ASP A 304 -15.71 -20.00 21.96
N GLU A 305 -15.63 -18.73 21.53
CA GLU A 305 -16.15 -17.58 22.28
C GLU A 305 -17.65 -17.67 22.56
N MET A 306 -18.02 -17.29 23.79
CA MET A 306 -19.41 -17.04 24.15
C MET A 306 -19.86 -15.66 23.65
N ARG A 307 -21.17 -15.41 23.60
CA ARG A 307 -21.76 -14.12 23.20
C ARG A 307 -21.10 -12.94 23.90
N GLU A 308 -20.94 -13.04 25.21
CA GLU A 308 -20.39 -11.97 26.04
C GLU A 308 -18.95 -11.63 25.65
N ASP A 309 -18.17 -12.65 25.26
CA ASP A 309 -16.80 -12.47 24.82
C ASP A 309 -16.76 -11.72 23.49
N LEU A 310 -17.56 -12.16 22.51
CA LEU A 310 -17.66 -11.50 21.20
C LEU A 310 -18.08 -10.03 21.32
N LEU A 311 -19.08 -9.74 22.16
CA LEU A 311 -19.52 -8.36 22.42
C LEU A 311 -18.40 -7.52 23.07
N GLN A 312 -17.66 -8.10 24.00
CA GLN A 312 -16.53 -7.44 24.63
C GLN A 312 -15.40 -7.16 23.63
N MET A 313 -15.09 -8.10 22.73
CA MET A 313 -14.10 -7.92 21.67
C MET A 313 -14.50 -6.78 20.72
N LEU A 314 -15.79 -6.69 20.37
CA LEU A 314 -16.33 -5.59 19.57
C LEU A 314 -16.22 -4.25 20.31
N ALA A 315 -16.42 -4.22 21.63
CA ALA A 315 -16.14 -3.03 22.42
C ALA A 315 -14.65 -2.65 22.40
N TYR A 316 -13.72 -3.60 22.46
CA TYR A 316 -12.29 -3.32 22.35
C TYR A 316 -11.90 -2.70 21.00
N SER A 317 -12.55 -3.10 19.89
CA SER A 317 -12.32 -2.45 18.58
C SER A 317 -12.58 -0.94 18.62
N SER A 318 -13.46 -0.51 19.52
CA SER A 318 -13.81 0.89 19.72
C SER A 318 -12.71 1.69 20.45
N TRP A 319 -11.87 1.00 21.23
CA TRP A 319 -10.71 1.53 21.95
C TRP A 319 -9.50 1.59 21.01
N GLU A 320 -9.31 0.55 20.19
CA GLU A 320 -8.27 0.50 19.16
C GLU A 320 -8.43 1.62 18.12
N ALA A 321 -9.67 1.95 17.75
CA ALA A 321 -9.97 3.10 16.88
C ALA A 321 -9.53 4.45 17.48
N ARG A 322 -9.33 4.55 18.80
CA ARG A 322 -8.76 5.73 19.47
C ARG A 322 -7.23 5.66 19.64
N GLY A 323 -6.60 4.60 19.14
CA GLY A 323 -5.17 4.35 19.22
C GLY A 323 -4.73 3.68 20.52
N VAL A 324 -5.61 2.93 21.19
CA VAL A 324 -5.26 2.11 22.37
C VAL A 324 -5.19 0.64 21.96
N PRO A 325 -3.99 0.03 21.85
CA PRO A 325 -3.84 -1.33 21.33
C PRO A 325 -4.16 -2.36 22.42
N VAL A 326 -5.45 -2.67 22.60
CA VAL A 326 -5.96 -3.47 23.73
C VAL A 326 -5.29 -4.83 23.83
N TRP A 327 -5.00 -5.48 22.70
CA TRP A 327 -4.39 -6.81 22.65
C TRP A 327 -2.90 -6.83 23.01
N ARG A 328 -2.24 -5.67 22.98
CA ARG A 328 -0.84 -5.49 23.39
C ARG A 328 -0.73 -4.99 24.83
N MET A 329 -1.86 -4.82 25.52
CA MET A 329 -1.90 -4.37 26.91
C MET A 329 -1.96 -5.55 27.88
N PRO A 330 -1.38 -5.40 29.08
CA PRO A 330 -1.36 -6.46 30.08
C PRO A 330 -2.76 -6.76 30.65
N SER A 331 -3.68 -5.79 30.62
CA SER A 331 -5.09 -5.98 31.02
C SER A 331 -6.02 -4.96 30.37
N ASP A 332 -7.32 -5.28 30.38
CA ASP A 332 -8.41 -4.39 30.01
C ASP A 332 -8.47 -3.13 30.88
N THR A 333 -8.18 -3.25 32.19
CA THR A 333 -8.13 -2.11 33.12
C THR A 333 -6.99 -1.15 32.78
N VAL A 334 -5.85 -1.65 32.30
CA VAL A 334 -4.76 -0.77 31.83
C VAL A 334 -5.17 -0.05 30.55
N ALA A 335 -5.72 -0.77 29.57
CA ALA A 335 -6.22 -0.17 28.34
C ALA A 335 -7.32 0.89 28.60
N HIS A 336 -8.24 0.61 29.52
CA HIS A 336 -9.24 1.59 29.96
C HIS A 336 -8.60 2.78 30.68
N GLY A 337 -7.59 2.54 31.52
CA GLY A 337 -6.83 3.61 32.18
C GLY A 337 -6.14 4.55 31.19
N ILE A 338 -5.67 4.03 30.05
CA ILE A 338 -5.14 4.85 28.95
C ILE A 338 -6.26 5.70 28.34
N LEU A 339 -7.43 5.11 28.04
CA LEU A 339 -8.57 5.87 27.52
C LEU A 339 -9.02 7.00 28.44
N ASP A 340 -9.08 6.76 29.76
CA ASP A 340 -9.41 7.79 30.74
C ASP A 340 -8.38 8.93 30.74
N GLN A 341 -7.11 8.62 30.52
CA GLN A 341 -6.07 9.64 30.36
C GLN A 341 -6.25 10.42 29.06
N LEU A 342 -6.56 9.75 27.95
CA LEU A 342 -6.84 10.41 26.67
C LEU A 342 -8.05 11.33 26.75
N ASP A 343 -9.14 10.93 27.40
CA ASP A 343 -10.31 11.78 27.63
C ASP A 343 -9.96 13.06 28.38
N ARG A 344 -9.05 12.99 29.37
CA ARG A 344 -8.56 14.17 30.11
C ARG A 344 -7.69 15.07 29.24
N LEU A 345 -6.89 14.50 28.35
CA LEU A 345 -6.06 15.27 27.41
C LEU A 345 -6.93 15.94 26.33
N GLU A 346 -7.90 15.22 25.77
CA GLU A 346 -8.83 15.77 24.80
C GLU A 346 -9.68 16.92 25.36
N ALA A 347 -9.85 17.01 26.68
CA ALA A 347 -10.53 18.13 27.33
C ALA A 347 -9.66 19.40 27.47
N LYS A 348 -8.36 19.32 27.23
CA LYS A 348 -7.41 20.44 27.40
C LYS A 348 -7.30 21.33 26.17
N SER A 349 -6.85 22.55 26.39
CA SER A 349 -6.46 23.48 25.34
C SER A 349 -5.13 23.08 24.67
N PRO A 350 -4.86 23.50 23.44
CA PRO A 350 -3.56 23.27 22.78
C PRO A 350 -2.37 23.76 23.63
N GLU A 351 -2.50 24.91 24.30
CA GLU A 351 -1.46 25.51 25.14
C GLU A 351 -1.16 24.65 26.37
N GLU A 352 -2.19 24.12 27.03
CA GLU A 352 -2.02 23.19 28.15
C GLU A 352 -1.37 21.88 27.69
N LEU A 353 -1.72 21.39 26.50
CA LEU A 353 -1.15 20.16 25.95
C LEU A 353 0.32 20.34 25.60
N ALA A 354 0.69 21.47 24.99
CA ALA A 354 2.08 21.82 24.73
C ALA A 354 2.90 21.87 26.02
N LEU A 355 2.39 22.50 27.08
CA LEU A 355 3.05 22.52 28.39
C LEU A 355 3.23 21.11 28.98
N ILE A 356 2.29 20.19 28.72
CA ILE A 356 2.41 18.79 29.15
C ILE A 356 3.48 18.06 28.33
N CYS A 357 3.54 18.31 27.02
CA CYS A 357 4.59 17.80 26.14
C CYS A 357 5.98 18.27 26.62
N GLU A 358 6.17 19.57 26.82
CA GLU A 358 7.42 20.16 27.31
C GLU A 358 7.87 19.53 28.64
N LYS A 359 6.97 19.40 29.61
CA LYS A 359 7.27 18.77 30.91
C LYS A 359 7.70 17.31 30.78
N LYS A 360 7.36 16.66 29.68
CA LYS A 360 7.70 15.27 29.39
C LYS A 360 8.86 15.13 28.43
N ASN A 361 9.55 16.23 28.14
CA ASN A 361 10.59 16.34 27.12
C ASN A 361 10.10 15.83 25.76
N LEU A 362 8.81 16.02 25.47
CA LEU A 362 8.27 15.79 24.15
C LEU A 362 8.43 17.07 23.34
N PRO A 363 8.83 16.96 22.07
CA PRO A 363 9.10 18.11 21.23
C PRO A 363 7.82 18.91 20.98
N VAL A 364 7.97 20.23 21.03
CA VAL A 364 6.95 21.23 20.71
C VAL A 364 7.61 22.24 19.78
N GLU A 365 7.05 22.42 18.59
CA GLU A 365 7.56 23.33 17.57
C GLU A 365 7.49 24.81 18.02
N GLU A 366 8.27 25.69 17.39
CA GLU A 366 8.26 27.13 17.67
C GLU A 366 6.85 27.75 17.49
N ASN A 367 6.06 27.19 16.58
CA ASN A 367 4.64 27.51 16.41
C ASN A 367 3.77 26.46 17.10
N LEU A 368 2.78 26.90 17.89
CA LEU A 368 1.90 26.02 18.64
C LEU A 368 1.16 25.04 17.70
N PRO A 369 1.38 23.72 17.82
CA PRO A 369 0.79 22.74 16.91
C PRO A 369 -0.72 22.60 17.09
N ALA A 370 -1.38 22.02 16.08
CA ALA A 370 -2.77 21.65 16.18
C ALA A 370 -3.00 20.64 17.33
N LYS A 371 -4.17 20.76 17.98
CA LYS A 371 -4.51 20.00 19.20
C LYS A 371 -4.38 18.48 19.03
N ASP A 372 -4.81 17.97 17.88
CA ASP A 372 -4.79 16.56 17.51
C ASP A 372 -3.37 16.02 17.39
N VAL A 373 -2.42 16.83 16.91
CA VAL A 373 -0.99 16.48 16.83
C VAL A 373 -0.42 16.28 18.25
N LEU A 374 -0.68 17.22 19.16
CA LEU A 374 -0.23 17.14 20.56
C LEU A 374 -0.85 15.93 21.28
N ILE A 375 -2.15 15.67 21.07
CA ILE A 375 -2.84 14.49 21.61
C ILE A 375 -2.23 13.21 21.03
N GLY A 376 -1.91 13.18 19.75
CA GLY A 376 -1.25 12.05 19.10
C GLY A 376 0.07 11.69 19.77
N ARG A 377 0.94 12.68 20.01
CA ARG A 377 2.24 12.50 20.70
C ARG A 377 2.06 11.96 22.11
N LEU A 378 1.20 12.62 22.89
CA LEU A 378 0.91 12.22 24.27
C LEU A 378 0.28 10.83 24.34
N ARG A 379 -0.58 10.47 23.39
CA ARG A 379 -1.14 9.12 23.27
C ARG A 379 -0.06 8.08 23.06
N THR A 380 0.83 8.29 22.09
CA THR A 380 1.95 7.35 21.83
C THR A 380 2.81 7.18 23.08
N ALA A 381 3.16 8.28 23.74
CA ALA A 381 3.93 8.25 24.99
C ALA A 381 3.23 7.44 26.09
N ILE A 382 1.93 7.67 26.31
CA ILE A 382 1.14 6.95 27.33
C ILE A 382 1.01 5.47 26.97
N VAL A 383 0.79 5.13 25.69
CA VAL A 383 0.65 3.75 25.24
C VAL A 383 1.93 2.96 25.49
N TRP A 384 3.08 3.49 25.05
CA TRP A 384 4.37 2.83 25.25
C TRP A 384 4.78 2.75 26.72
N ASP A 385 4.44 3.76 27.52
CA ASP A 385 4.66 3.73 28.96
C ASP A 385 3.89 2.57 29.64
N GLN A 386 2.74 2.16 29.10
CA GLN A 386 1.87 1.15 29.72
C GLN A 386 2.01 -0.27 29.11
N MET A 387 2.71 -0.43 27.98
CA MET A 387 2.95 -1.73 27.34
C MET A 387 3.73 -2.71 28.24
N PRO A 388 3.61 -4.04 28.05
CA PRO A 388 4.58 -4.99 28.62
C PRO A 388 5.99 -4.71 28.08
N ILE A 389 7.03 -5.02 28.85
CA ILE A 389 8.43 -4.78 28.42
C ILE A 389 8.76 -5.57 27.15
N ALA A 390 8.25 -6.80 27.00
CA ALA A 390 8.43 -7.60 25.78
C ALA A 390 7.85 -6.91 24.54
N GLU A 391 6.66 -6.32 24.65
CA GLU A 391 6.01 -5.57 23.56
C GLU A 391 6.74 -4.27 23.25
N LEU A 392 7.21 -3.55 24.29
CA LEU A 392 7.99 -2.33 24.13
C LEU A 392 9.35 -2.62 23.47
N ARG A 393 9.99 -3.73 23.81
CA ARG A 393 11.23 -4.19 23.18
C ARG A 393 11.02 -4.52 21.71
N GLN A 394 9.92 -5.19 21.37
CA GLN A 394 9.58 -5.44 19.97
C GLN A 394 9.37 -4.14 19.21
N GLU A 395 8.69 -3.16 19.81
CA GLU A 395 8.54 -1.82 19.23
C GLU A 395 9.91 -1.14 18.99
N CYS A 396 10.84 -1.24 19.94
CA CYS A 396 12.20 -0.72 19.78
C CYS A 396 12.93 -1.38 18.61
N LEU A 397 12.85 -2.72 18.48
CA LEU A 397 13.48 -3.46 17.39
C LEU A 397 12.91 -3.05 16.03
N ASP A 398 11.59 -2.87 15.96
CA ASP A 398 10.90 -2.45 14.73
C ASP A 398 11.31 -1.03 14.31
N LEU A 399 11.61 -0.16 15.28
CA LEU A 399 12.06 1.22 15.07
C LEU A 399 13.59 1.39 15.05
N GLY A 400 14.37 0.30 15.17
CA GLY A 400 15.83 0.35 15.14
C GLY A 400 16.48 1.01 16.36
N VAL A 401 15.77 1.07 17.49
CA VAL A 401 16.26 1.65 18.75
C VAL A 401 16.90 0.54 19.60
N PRO A 402 18.17 0.69 20.03
CA PRO A 402 18.81 -0.26 20.93
C PRO A 402 18.01 -0.43 22.23
N ALA A 403 17.83 -1.67 22.65
CA ALA A 403 16.90 -2.05 23.72
C ALA A 403 17.49 -3.05 24.72
N GLU A 404 18.80 -3.22 24.75
CA GLU A 404 19.52 -4.17 25.61
C GLU A 404 19.23 -3.91 27.11
N GLU A 405 19.00 -2.65 27.46
CA GLU A 405 18.61 -2.19 28.80
C GLU A 405 17.27 -2.80 29.26
N LEU A 406 16.39 -3.17 28.33
CA LEU A 406 15.08 -3.76 28.63
C LEU A 406 15.16 -5.25 28.95
N ASP A 407 16.26 -5.94 28.60
CA ASP A 407 16.40 -7.39 28.81
C ASP A 407 16.43 -7.74 30.31
N GLU A 408 17.15 -6.94 31.12
CA GLU A 408 17.19 -7.10 32.58
C GLU A 408 15.85 -6.76 33.25
N MET A 409 15.14 -5.75 32.72
CA MET A 409 13.85 -5.32 33.24
C MET A 409 12.75 -6.33 32.91
N GLY A 410 12.75 -6.89 31.68
CA GLY A 410 11.82 -7.91 31.23
C GLY A 410 11.89 -9.17 32.09
N CYS A 411 13.10 -9.62 32.42
CA CYS A 411 13.31 -10.77 33.31
C CYS A 411 12.71 -10.57 34.71
N ARG A 412 12.74 -9.34 35.25
CA ARG A 412 12.13 -9.03 36.56
C ARG A 412 10.62 -8.91 36.49
N GLU A 413 10.09 -8.35 35.39
CA GLU A 413 8.65 -8.22 35.16
C GLU A 413 8.00 -9.60 34.98
N GLU A 414 8.65 -10.53 34.27
CA GLU A 414 8.23 -11.93 34.16
C GLU A 414 8.17 -12.65 35.51
N GLN A 415 9.15 -12.42 36.40
CA GLN A 415 9.18 -12.99 37.75
C GLN A 415 8.06 -12.45 38.67
N GLN A 416 7.49 -11.29 38.36
CA GLN A 416 6.41 -10.65 39.13
C GLN A 416 4.99 -11.00 38.63
N GLN A 417 4.85 -11.77 37.53
CA GLN A 417 3.57 -12.14 36.90
C GLN A 417 2.59 -12.96 37.78
N GLY A 418 2.92 -13.22 39.05
CA GLY A 418 2.01 -13.78 40.05
C GLY A 418 1.16 -12.76 40.83
N ALA A 419 1.42 -11.45 40.71
CA ALA A 419 0.68 -10.40 41.41
C ALA A 419 -0.28 -9.65 40.47
N ALA A 420 -1.47 -9.26 40.96
CA ALA A 420 -2.48 -8.55 40.18
C ALA A 420 -1.91 -7.24 39.59
N TRP A 421 -1.82 -7.16 38.25
CA TRP A 421 -1.32 -5.99 37.54
C TRP A 421 -2.19 -4.76 37.83
N ARG A 422 -1.58 -3.65 38.28
CA ARG A 422 -2.27 -2.38 38.53
C ARG A 422 -1.79 -1.30 37.54
N PRO A 423 -2.69 -0.45 37.02
CA PRO A 423 -2.29 0.69 36.18
C PRO A 423 -1.25 1.55 36.90
N ARG A 424 -0.15 1.87 36.21
CA ARG A 424 0.90 2.74 36.77
C ARG A 424 0.50 4.19 36.53
N PRO A 425 0.46 5.06 37.56
CA PRO A 425 0.26 6.48 37.36
C PRO A 425 1.38 7.03 36.48
N PHE A 426 1.02 7.69 35.38
CA PHE A 426 1.99 8.32 34.49
C PHE A 426 2.83 9.35 35.27
N GLY A 427 4.16 9.17 35.31
CA GLY A 427 5.10 10.01 36.08
C GLY A 427 5.42 9.53 37.50
N SER A 428 5.34 8.23 37.77
CA SER A 428 5.81 7.67 39.05
C SER A 428 7.35 7.73 39.16
N ALA A 429 7.90 8.10 40.32
CA ALA A 429 9.34 8.30 40.48
C ALA A 429 10.13 7.03 40.88
N SER A 430 9.69 5.84 40.46
CA SER A 430 10.48 4.62 40.71
C SER A 430 11.67 4.54 39.75
N PRO A 431 12.82 3.94 40.14
CA PRO A 431 13.96 3.77 39.23
C PRO A 431 13.59 3.04 37.92
N GLU A 432 12.70 2.05 38.00
CA GLU A 432 12.17 1.31 36.85
C GLU A 432 11.31 2.21 35.94
N SER A 433 10.50 3.09 36.54
CA SER A 433 9.69 4.07 35.80
C SER A 433 10.56 5.13 35.12
N ILE A 434 11.67 5.54 35.74
CA ILE A 434 12.61 6.51 35.17
C ILE A 434 13.35 5.90 33.96
N GLN A 435 13.86 4.67 34.09
CA GLN A 435 14.52 3.97 32.97
C GLN A 435 13.56 3.76 31.79
N ARG A 436 12.32 3.38 32.10
CA ARG A 436 11.26 3.21 31.11
C ARG A 436 10.86 4.52 30.44
N GLU A 437 10.66 5.59 31.21
CA GLU A 437 10.34 6.92 30.69
C GLU A 437 11.46 7.44 29.78
N ALA A 438 12.73 7.20 30.15
CA ALA A 438 13.87 7.51 29.29
C ALA A 438 13.88 6.69 27.99
N MET A 439 13.51 5.41 28.03
CA MET A 439 13.38 4.59 26.81
C MET A 439 12.26 5.08 25.91
N VAL A 440 11.08 5.39 26.48
CA VAL A 440 9.95 5.97 25.75
C VAL A 440 10.34 7.31 25.12
N GLN A 441 11.11 8.14 25.84
CA GLN A 441 11.67 9.37 25.29
C GLN A 441 12.59 9.11 24.09
N ARG A 442 13.53 8.16 24.18
CA ARG A 442 14.40 7.82 23.03
C ARG A 442 13.61 7.31 21.82
N LEU A 443 12.57 6.50 22.04
CA LEU A 443 11.70 6.05 20.95
C LEU A 443 10.97 7.23 20.30
N LEU A 444 10.47 8.17 21.11
CA LEU A 444 9.80 9.37 20.62
C LEU A 444 10.77 10.30 19.91
N GLU A 445 11.99 10.48 20.40
CA GLU A 445 13.06 11.22 19.73
C GLU A 445 13.41 10.60 18.38
N GLN A 446 13.57 9.28 18.28
CA GLN A 446 13.86 8.59 17.01
C GLN A 446 12.70 8.73 16.02
N MET A 447 11.45 8.57 16.48
CA MET A 447 10.26 8.85 15.67
C MET A 447 10.19 10.32 15.23
N TRP A 448 10.60 11.23 16.11
CA TRP A 448 10.53 12.66 15.88
C TRP A 448 11.59 13.16 14.93
N MET A 449 12.84 12.70 15.05
CA MET A 449 13.91 13.01 14.09
C MET A 449 13.51 12.54 12.69
N ALA A 450 12.92 11.34 12.58
CA ALA A 450 12.38 10.86 11.32
C ALA A 450 11.21 11.73 10.77
N TYR A 451 10.46 12.39 11.65
CA TYR A 451 9.34 13.28 11.29
C TYR A 451 9.81 14.71 10.93
N GLU A 452 10.72 15.30 11.71
CA GLU A 452 11.32 16.61 11.43
C GLU A 452 12.19 16.60 10.19
N ASP A 453 12.97 15.53 9.96
CA ASP A 453 13.72 15.36 8.72
C ASP A 453 12.75 15.30 7.53
N GLY A 454 11.62 14.60 7.65
CA GLY A 454 10.57 14.60 6.62
C GLY A 454 9.97 15.99 6.36
N LEU A 455 9.70 16.77 7.42
CA LEU A 455 9.07 18.10 7.33
C LEU A 455 10.04 19.16 6.77
N ARG A 456 11.30 19.15 7.21
CA ARG A 456 12.35 20.08 6.77
C ARG A 456 12.74 19.82 5.31
N ILE A 457 12.78 18.55 4.91
CA ILE A 457 12.99 18.16 3.51
C ILE A 457 11.84 18.66 2.62
N SER A 458 10.58 18.53 3.06
CA SER A 458 9.43 19.10 2.34
C SER A 458 9.56 20.63 2.15
N GLN A 459 10.00 21.37 3.18
CA GLN A 459 10.22 22.81 3.10
C GLN A 459 11.39 23.18 2.15
N TYR A 460 12.45 22.37 2.09
CA TYR A 460 13.56 22.61 1.16
C TYR A 460 13.19 22.39 -0.30
N PHE A 461 12.32 21.41 -0.59
CA PHE A 461 11.72 21.26 -1.91
C PHE A 461 10.93 22.52 -2.30
N GLN A 462 10.15 23.09 -1.37
CA GLN A 462 9.42 24.36 -1.60
C GLN A 462 10.34 25.56 -1.83
N ILE A 463 11.44 25.69 -1.05
CA ILE A 463 12.42 26.78 -1.21
C ILE A 463 13.09 26.73 -2.59
N LEU A 464 13.39 25.53 -3.10
CA LEU A 464 13.93 25.34 -4.45
C LEU A 464 12.85 25.34 -5.54
N GLY A 465 11.56 25.41 -5.18
CA GLY A 465 10.43 25.40 -6.11
C GLY A 465 10.28 24.07 -6.86
N LEU A 466 10.64 22.97 -6.20
CA LEU A 466 10.65 21.62 -6.74
C LEU A 466 9.60 20.75 -6.05
N PRO A 467 8.96 19.80 -6.76
CA PRO A 467 8.14 18.79 -6.11
C PRO A 467 9.02 17.85 -5.28
N GLU A 468 8.45 17.20 -4.26
CA GLU A 468 9.16 16.21 -3.41
C GLU A 468 9.66 14.97 -4.21
N THR A 469 9.18 14.82 -5.45
CA THR A 469 9.63 13.80 -6.41
C THR A 469 10.85 14.22 -7.25
N ALA A 470 11.40 15.41 -7.05
CA ALA A 470 12.48 15.94 -7.87
C ALA A 470 13.79 15.15 -7.68
N THR A 471 14.52 14.94 -8.78
CA THR A 471 15.76 14.15 -8.78
C THR A 471 16.98 14.97 -8.32
N VAL A 472 18.11 14.30 -8.04
CA VAL A 472 19.41 14.94 -7.78
C VAL A 472 19.77 15.94 -8.89
N GLU A 473 19.44 15.60 -10.14
CA GLU A 473 19.75 16.43 -11.30
C GLU A 473 18.84 17.66 -11.38
N ASP A 474 17.56 17.53 -11.02
CA ASP A 474 16.61 18.64 -10.92
C ASP A 474 16.99 19.61 -9.81
N VAL A 475 17.39 19.09 -8.64
CA VAL A 475 17.88 19.88 -7.51
C VAL A 475 19.16 20.64 -7.90
N LYS A 476 20.13 19.98 -8.56
CA LYS A 476 21.35 20.63 -9.08
C LYS A 476 21.07 21.70 -10.12
N LYS A 477 20.20 21.40 -11.08
CA LYS A 477 19.84 22.32 -12.18
C LYS A 477 19.12 23.55 -11.65
N THR A 478 18.19 23.35 -10.73
CA THR A 478 17.38 24.44 -10.16
C THR A 478 18.17 25.27 -9.18
N TYR A 479 18.98 24.65 -8.30
CA TYR A 479 19.92 25.37 -7.45
C TYR A 479 20.88 26.24 -8.27
N LYS A 480 21.47 25.71 -9.35
CA LYS A 480 22.35 26.50 -10.24
C LYS A 480 21.65 27.71 -10.86
N LYS A 481 20.37 27.57 -11.22
CA LYS A 481 19.54 28.67 -11.77
C LYS A 481 19.23 29.73 -10.71
N LEU A 482 18.85 29.32 -9.50
CA LEU A 482 18.49 30.22 -8.41
C LEU A 482 19.73 30.89 -7.79
N ALA A 483 20.84 30.18 -7.63
CA ALA A 483 22.11 30.72 -7.14
C ALA A 483 22.65 31.84 -8.05
N LEU A 484 22.48 31.72 -9.37
CA LEU A 484 22.85 32.78 -10.31
C LEU A 484 21.95 34.03 -10.24
N ARG A 485 20.72 33.88 -9.74
CA ARG A 485 19.72 34.94 -9.61
C ARG A 485 19.84 35.67 -8.27
N TYR A 486 20.05 34.93 -7.19
CA TYR A 486 20.12 35.45 -5.82
C TYR A 486 21.54 35.71 -5.33
N HIS A 487 22.54 35.65 -6.21
CA HIS A 487 23.92 35.95 -5.82
C HIS A 487 24.06 37.38 -5.25
N PRO A 488 24.69 37.58 -4.08
CA PRO A 488 24.75 38.88 -3.40
C PRO A 488 25.43 39.98 -4.23
N ASP A 489 26.33 39.61 -5.16
CA ASP A 489 26.98 40.57 -6.08
C ASP A 489 26.07 41.17 -7.16
N LYS A 490 24.86 40.62 -7.38
CA LYS A 490 23.90 41.13 -8.38
C LYS A 490 22.81 42.01 -7.78
N SER A 491 23.04 42.53 -6.57
CA SER A 491 22.06 43.27 -5.80
C SER A 491 22.35 44.76 -5.71
N GLU A 492 21.29 45.57 -5.65
CA GLU A 492 21.41 47.01 -5.48
C GLU A 492 21.93 47.34 -4.07
N GLN A 493 22.64 48.46 -3.93
CA GLN A 493 23.23 48.86 -2.64
C GLN A 493 22.12 49.06 -1.60
N GLY A 494 22.06 48.16 -0.60
CA GLY A 494 21.06 48.13 0.46
C GLY A 494 20.36 46.78 0.64
N GLU A 495 20.31 45.94 -0.41
CA GLU A 495 19.68 44.60 -0.37
C GLU A 495 20.69 43.46 -0.14
N GLN A 496 21.98 43.79 -0.06
CA GLN A 496 23.07 42.82 -0.01
C GLN A 496 22.99 41.86 1.19
N GLU A 497 22.56 42.35 2.34
CA GLU A 497 22.49 41.55 3.57
C GLU A 497 21.34 40.53 3.51
N MET A 498 20.17 40.95 3.01
CA MET A 498 18.99 40.09 2.82
C MET A 498 19.24 39.00 1.77
N ARG A 499 19.83 39.36 0.62
CA ARG A 499 20.19 38.37 -0.41
C ARG A 499 21.31 37.44 0.02
N THR A 500 22.18 37.87 0.93
CA THR A 500 23.18 36.97 1.52
C THR A 500 22.50 35.89 2.38
N GLN A 501 21.47 36.26 3.14
CA GLN A 501 20.67 35.30 3.92
C GLN A 501 19.86 34.36 3.01
N ASP A 502 19.20 34.88 1.99
CA ASP A 502 18.45 34.07 1.02
C ASP A 502 19.36 33.08 0.28
N PHE A 503 20.56 33.50 -0.08
CA PHE A 503 21.55 32.65 -0.74
C PHE A 503 22.07 31.54 0.20
N GLN A 504 22.29 31.84 1.48
CA GLN A 504 22.69 30.85 2.48
C GLN A 504 21.60 29.77 2.66
N LEU A 505 20.34 30.19 2.79
CA LEU A 505 19.21 29.27 2.93
C LEU A 505 19.03 28.39 1.67
N LEU A 506 19.25 28.97 0.48
CA LEU A 506 19.22 28.25 -0.79
C LEU A 506 20.33 27.18 -0.87
N SER A 507 21.55 27.50 -0.40
CA SER A 507 22.66 26.55 -0.34
C SER A 507 22.39 25.41 0.65
N GLU A 508 21.86 25.73 1.83
CA GLU A 508 21.50 24.74 2.85
C GLU A 508 20.41 23.77 2.34
N ALA A 509 19.38 24.29 1.69
CA ALA A 509 18.32 23.50 1.06
C ALA A 509 18.88 22.55 -0.01
N TYR A 510 19.80 23.04 -0.86
CA TYR A 510 20.43 22.23 -1.89
C TYR A 510 21.26 21.07 -1.34
N GLU A 511 22.14 21.32 -0.36
CA GLU A 511 22.98 20.28 0.23
C GLU A 511 22.13 19.23 0.96
N SER A 512 21.12 19.69 1.71
CA SER A 512 20.21 18.83 2.46
C SER A 512 19.35 17.96 1.54
N LEU A 513 18.78 18.51 0.46
CA LEU A 513 18.02 17.73 -0.52
C LEU A 513 18.91 16.75 -1.28
N LEU A 514 20.14 17.12 -1.62
CA LEU A 514 21.05 16.18 -2.27
C LEU A 514 21.41 15.01 -1.36
N ALA A 515 21.71 15.28 -0.09
CA ALA A 515 21.98 14.23 0.89
C ALA A 515 20.75 13.34 1.07
N TYR A 516 19.56 13.92 1.20
CA TYR A 516 18.29 13.20 1.33
C TYR A 516 17.99 12.32 0.11
N ILE A 517 18.01 12.88 -1.10
CA ILE A 517 17.70 12.13 -2.33
C ILE A 517 18.75 11.02 -2.53
N LYS A 518 20.04 11.28 -2.30
CA LYS A 518 21.09 10.25 -2.39
C LYS A 518 20.94 9.16 -1.32
N ALA A 519 20.56 9.52 -0.10
CA ALA A 519 20.33 8.55 0.98
C ALA A 519 19.10 7.68 0.72
N VAL A 520 18.01 8.28 0.21
CA VAL A 520 16.79 7.57 -0.22
C VAL A 520 17.08 6.66 -1.42
N GLN A 521 17.95 7.07 -2.35
CA GLN A 521 18.36 6.30 -3.52
C GLN A 521 19.48 5.28 -3.26
N GLY A 522 20.07 5.26 -2.05
CA GLY A 522 21.03 4.23 -1.63
C GLY A 522 22.48 4.42 -2.08
N GLU A 523 22.93 5.65 -2.35
CA GLU A 523 24.36 5.93 -2.60
C GLU A 523 25.09 6.21 -1.28
N ALA A 524 25.76 5.20 -0.71
CA ALA A 524 26.75 5.44 0.33
C ALA A 524 27.92 6.26 -0.23
N THR A 525 28.29 7.34 0.47
CA THR A 525 29.30 8.32 0.08
C THR A 525 30.66 7.69 -0.24
N ALA A 526 31.00 7.58 -1.53
CA ALA A 526 32.37 7.46 -1.99
C ALA A 526 32.81 8.83 -2.53
N GLY A 527 33.88 9.37 -1.92
CA GLY A 527 34.31 10.76 -2.10
C GLY A 527 34.66 11.14 -3.54
N GLU A 528 34.24 12.35 -3.91
CA GLU A 528 34.51 13.00 -5.19
C GLU A 528 36.01 13.26 -5.38
N GLY A 529 36.56 12.77 -6.50
CA GLY A 529 37.88 13.14 -7.03
C GLY A 529 37.72 13.53 -8.50
N GLN A 530 38.30 14.68 -8.86
CA GLN A 530 38.16 15.41 -10.12
C GLN A 530 38.44 14.59 -11.38
N ALA A 531 37.65 14.85 -12.42
CA ALA A 531 37.88 14.41 -13.78
C ALA A 531 39.03 15.22 -14.41
N ASP A 532 40.11 14.53 -14.76
CA ASP A 532 41.02 14.93 -15.83
C ASP A 532 40.70 14.07 -17.06
N GLU A 533 40.70 14.72 -18.22
CA GLU A 533 40.42 14.16 -19.54
C GLU A 533 41.49 13.14 -19.99
N ASP A 534 41.07 12.25 -20.88
CA ASP A 534 41.83 11.33 -21.74
C ASP A 534 42.35 10.01 -21.16
N GLY A 535 41.70 8.91 -21.57
CA GLY A 535 42.22 7.53 -21.44
C GLY A 535 41.13 6.46 -21.40
N GLU A 536 40.66 6.02 -22.57
CA GLU A 536 39.74 4.87 -22.71
C GLU A 536 40.52 3.56 -22.40
N GLU A 537 40.44 3.10 -21.15
CA GLU A 537 40.83 1.74 -20.75
C GLU A 537 39.57 0.89 -20.48
N ASP A 538 39.56 -0.29 -21.08
CA ASP A 538 38.47 -1.26 -21.20
C ASP A 538 38.01 -1.81 -19.83
N ALA A 539 37.01 -1.17 -19.20
CA ALA A 539 36.45 -1.59 -17.92
C ALA A 539 35.45 -2.74 -18.09
N ALA A 540 35.74 -3.89 -17.46
CA ALA A 540 34.90 -5.09 -17.50
C ALA A 540 33.46 -4.81 -17.00
N ARG A 541 32.45 -5.18 -17.81
CA ARG A 541 31.03 -4.99 -17.44
C ARG A 541 30.64 -5.91 -16.27
N PRO A 542 29.92 -5.40 -15.26
CA PRO A 542 29.51 -6.19 -14.10
C PRO A 542 28.46 -7.25 -14.46
N GLN A 543 28.41 -8.31 -13.65
CA GLN A 543 27.44 -9.41 -13.78
C GLN A 543 26.02 -8.91 -13.54
N THR A 544 25.04 -9.40 -14.32
CA THR A 544 23.62 -9.06 -14.16
C THR A 544 22.81 -10.34 -14.00
N ALA A 545 21.85 -10.37 -13.07
CA ALA A 545 20.96 -11.52 -12.87
C ALA A 545 19.49 -11.08 -12.78
N VAL A 546 18.62 -11.74 -13.54
CA VAL A 546 17.17 -11.53 -13.53
C VAL A 546 16.47 -12.85 -13.24
N PHE A 547 15.81 -12.91 -12.09
CA PHE A 547 14.90 -13.99 -11.73
C PHE A 547 13.50 -13.60 -12.19
N MET A 548 12.76 -14.52 -12.81
CA MET A 548 11.36 -14.27 -13.18
C MET A 548 10.50 -15.39 -12.65
N ALA A 549 9.39 -15.07 -12.01
CA ALA A 549 8.53 -16.08 -11.40
C ALA A 549 7.05 -15.78 -11.58
N ARG A 550 6.27 -16.85 -11.76
CA ARG A 550 4.80 -16.75 -11.74
C ARG A 550 4.33 -16.49 -10.31
N HIS A 551 3.24 -15.75 -10.15
CA HIS A 551 2.53 -15.66 -8.88
C HIS A 551 2.17 -17.04 -8.28
N GLY A 552 1.87 -17.08 -6.98
CA GLY A 552 1.40 -18.28 -6.27
C GLY A 552 -0.05 -18.67 -6.61
N GLU A 553 -0.51 -19.79 -6.06
CA GLU A 553 -1.88 -20.27 -6.27
C GLU A 553 -2.92 -19.21 -5.91
N ARG A 554 -3.88 -19.01 -6.81
CA ARG A 554 -4.99 -18.07 -6.65
C ARG A 554 -6.10 -18.65 -5.78
N LEU A 555 -6.79 -17.77 -5.05
CA LEU A 555 -7.92 -18.16 -4.21
C LEU A 555 -9.08 -18.75 -5.03
N ASP A 556 -9.38 -18.21 -6.21
CA ASP A 556 -10.49 -18.67 -7.04
C ASP A 556 -10.27 -20.10 -7.57
N ASP A 557 -9.06 -20.43 -8.01
CA ASP A 557 -8.66 -21.80 -8.35
C ASP A 557 -8.82 -22.75 -7.15
N ALA A 558 -8.36 -22.32 -5.97
CA ALA A 558 -8.45 -23.12 -4.76
C ALA A 558 -9.91 -23.34 -4.30
N GLU A 559 -10.79 -22.37 -4.53
CA GLU A 559 -12.22 -22.47 -4.22
C GLU A 559 -12.98 -23.30 -5.26
N LEU A 560 -12.62 -23.16 -6.55
CA LEU A 560 -13.17 -23.97 -7.64
C LEU A 560 -12.84 -25.46 -7.45
N ALA A 561 -11.62 -25.78 -7.01
CA ALA A 561 -11.22 -27.16 -6.64
C ALA A 561 -12.08 -27.76 -5.51
N LYS A 562 -12.73 -26.92 -4.70
CA LYS A 562 -13.67 -27.32 -3.63
C LYS A 562 -15.14 -27.25 -4.09
N GLY A 563 -15.39 -27.00 -5.37
CA GLY A 563 -16.73 -26.88 -5.95
C GLY A 563 -17.43 -25.55 -5.66
N ARG A 564 -16.70 -24.49 -5.29
CA ARG A 564 -17.26 -23.17 -4.97
C ARG A 564 -16.91 -22.15 -6.05
N LEU A 565 -17.91 -21.40 -6.50
CA LEU A 565 -17.79 -20.45 -7.62
C LEU A 565 -17.49 -19.03 -7.11
N TRP A 566 -16.26 -18.81 -6.64
CA TRP A 566 -15.80 -17.55 -6.05
C TRP A 566 -16.05 -16.32 -6.96
N VAL A 567 -15.79 -16.47 -8.26
CA VAL A 567 -15.94 -15.42 -9.31
C VAL A 567 -17.34 -14.81 -9.36
N ARG A 568 -18.38 -15.53 -8.91
CA ARG A 568 -19.77 -15.03 -8.94
C ARG A 568 -20.05 -13.98 -7.88
N SER A 569 -19.46 -14.12 -6.69
CA SER A 569 -19.70 -13.26 -5.54
C SER A 569 -18.55 -12.29 -5.25
N ALA A 570 -17.41 -12.45 -5.93
CA ALA A 570 -16.27 -11.58 -5.75
C ALA A 570 -16.54 -10.16 -6.27
N GLU A 571 -16.11 -9.17 -5.50
CA GLU A 571 -16.09 -7.75 -5.90
C GLU A 571 -15.09 -7.50 -7.05
N ARG A 572 -13.93 -8.17 -7.02
CA ARG A 572 -12.88 -8.08 -8.05
C ARG A 572 -12.58 -9.46 -8.65
N PRO A 573 -13.50 -10.02 -9.45
CA PRO A 573 -13.39 -11.38 -9.98
C PRO A 573 -12.22 -11.59 -10.96
N TRP A 574 -11.65 -10.51 -11.53
CA TRP A 574 -10.46 -10.53 -12.41
C TRP A 574 -9.13 -10.55 -11.65
N ASP A 575 -9.14 -10.22 -10.36
CA ASP A 575 -7.94 -10.08 -9.54
C ASP A 575 -8.04 -10.82 -8.20
N PRO A 576 -8.13 -12.16 -8.22
CA PRO A 576 -8.17 -12.97 -7.01
C PRO A 576 -6.88 -12.84 -6.19
N PRO A 577 -6.97 -12.80 -4.84
CA PRO A 577 -5.81 -12.86 -3.97
C PRO A 577 -5.17 -14.27 -3.99
N LEU A 578 -4.03 -14.42 -3.30
CA LEU A 578 -3.43 -15.74 -3.08
C LEU A 578 -4.30 -16.61 -2.15
N SER A 579 -4.34 -17.91 -2.43
CA SER A 579 -4.79 -18.90 -1.45
C SER A 579 -3.78 -19.01 -0.30
N GLU A 580 -4.15 -19.64 0.80
CA GLU A 580 -3.20 -19.95 1.89
C GLU A 580 -1.99 -20.75 1.39
N ARG A 581 -2.22 -21.73 0.50
CA ARG A 581 -1.17 -22.50 -0.17
C ARG A 581 -0.34 -21.60 -1.08
N GLY A 582 -0.95 -20.65 -1.79
CA GLY A 582 -0.28 -19.67 -2.63
C GLY A 582 0.71 -18.79 -1.87
N ARG A 583 0.36 -18.33 -0.67
CA ARG A 583 1.28 -17.56 0.19
C ARG A 583 2.50 -18.38 0.59
N LEU A 584 2.30 -19.64 0.94
CA LEU A 584 3.38 -20.54 1.32
C LEU A 584 4.31 -20.88 0.14
N GLN A 585 3.75 -21.03 -1.06
CA GLN A 585 4.53 -21.15 -2.30
C GLN A 585 5.39 -19.89 -2.51
N ALA A 586 4.84 -18.69 -2.30
CA ALA A 586 5.58 -17.45 -2.45
C ALA A 586 6.75 -17.31 -1.45
N MET A 587 6.58 -17.78 -0.21
CA MET A 587 7.69 -17.87 0.76
C MET A 587 8.78 -18.83 0.29
N ALA A 588 8.40 -20.03 -0.16
CA ALA A 588 9.37 -21.01 -0.65
C ALA A 588 10.09 -20.53 -1.93
N LEU A 589 9.44 -19.74 -2.78
CA LEU A 589 10.03 -19.07 -3.92
C LEU A 589 11.16 -18.11 -3.51
N GLY A 590 10.91 -17.21 -2.54
CA GLY A 590 11.94 -16.27 -2.08
C GLY A 590 13.17 -16.97 -1.50
N LYS A 591 12.99 -18.06 -0.75
CA LYS A 591 14.09 -18.91 -0.27
C LYS A 591 14.87 -19.56 -1.43
N ALA A 592 14.16 -20.05 -2.45
CA ALA A 592 14.79 -20.67 -3.62
C ALA A 592 15.64 -19.67 -4.41
N ILE A 593 15.13 -18.44 -4.60
CA ILE A 593 15.88 -17.37 -5.27
C ILE A 593 17.19 -17.08 -4.53
N ARG A 594 17.16 -16.92 -3.20
CA ARG A 594 18.36 -16.72 -2.36
C ARG A 594 19.38 -17.86 -2.57
N GLN A 595 18.93 -19.10 -2.46
CA GLN A 595 19.78 -20.29 -2.64
C GLN A 595 20.39 -20.37 -4.04
N HIS A 596 19.63 -20.03 -5.08
CA HIS A 596 20.15 -20.03 -6.45
C HIS A 596 21.16 -18.91 -6.68
N ALA A 597 20.91 -17.71 -6.14
CA ALA A 597 21.85 -16.59 -6.22
C ALA A 597 23.18 -16.96 -5.54
N GLU A 598 23.14 -17.48 -4.32
CA GLU A 598 24.32 -17.93 -3.57
C GLU A 598 25.08 -19.04 -4.30
N LYS A 599 24.37 -20.09 -4.75
CA LYS A 599 24.98 -21.26 -5.41
C LYS A 599 25.70 -20.90 -6.70
N LEU A 600 25.19 -19.94 -7.46
CA LEU A 600 25.73 -19.53 -8.75
C LEU A 600 26.65 -18.30 -8.63
N GLY A 601 26.88 -17.78 -7.42
CA GLY A 601 27.69 -16.58 -7.19
C GLY A 601 27.14 -15.36 -7.91
N LEU A 602 25.81 -15.22 -7.96
CA LEU A 602 25.14 -14.09 -8.62
C LEU A 602 25.07 -12.88 -7.69
N PRO A 603 24.90 -11.67 -8.25
CA PRO A 603 24.64 -10.47 -7.46
C PRO A 603 23.47 -10.61 -6.49
N ALA A 604 23.53 -9.89 -5.39
CA ALA A 604 22.44 -9.82 -4.42
C ALA A 604 21.17 -9.25 -5.09
N VAL A 605 20.02 -9.81 -4.75
CA VAL A 605 18.73 -9.25 -5.18
C VAL A 605 18.45 -8.00 -4.36
N THR A 606 18.34 -6.86 -5.02
CA THR A 606 18.11 -5.56 -4.36
C THR A 606 16.67 -5.07 -4.52
N ARG A 607 15.95 -5.59 -5.52
CA ARG A 607 14.63 -5.12 -5.93
C ARG A 607 13.76 -6.21 -6.52
N ILE A 608 12.45 -6.08 -6.32
CA ILE A 608 11.43 -6.94 -6.91
C ILE A 608 10.47 -6.07 -7.71
N PHE A 609 10.37 -6.31 -9.01
CA PHE A 609 9.33 -5.75 -9.85
C PHE A 609 8.15 -6.71 -9.90
N THR A 610 6.94 -6.22 -9.73
CA THR A 610 5.74 -7.07 -9.69
C THR A 610 4.62 -6.47 -10.52
N SER A 611 3.86 -7.34 -11.19
CA SER A 611 2.60 -6.95 -11.80
C SER A 611 1.65 -6.34 -10.76
N PRO A 612 0.83 -5.32 -11.12
CA PRO A 612 -0.14 -4.69 -10.21
C PRO A 612 -1.29 -5.60 -9.76
N PHE A 613 -1.47 -6.79 -10.35
CA PHE A 613 -2.46 -7.74 -9.86
C PHE A 613 -2.16 -8.18 -8.43
N LEU A 614 -3.17 -8.20 -7.57
CA LEU A 614 -3.07 -8.51 -6.14
C LEU A 614 -2.31 -9.81 -5.86
N ARG A 615 -2.60 -10.89 -6.62
CA ARG A 615 -1.87 -12.17 -6.53
C ARG A 615 -0.36 -12.04 -6.76
N CYS A 616 0.07 -11.17 -7.68
CA CYS A 616 1.48 -10.92 -7.95
C CYS A 616 2.10 -10.07 -6.84
N VAL A 617 1.39 -9.05 -6.37
CA VAL A 617 1.85 -8.19 -5.27
C VAL A 617 2.01 -8.97 -3.98
N GLU A 618 1.03 -9.80 -3.61
CA GLU A 618 1.14 -10.68 -2.44
C GLU A 618 2.29 -11.69 -2.61
N THR A 619 2.50 -12.24 -3.81
CA THR A 619 3.65 -13.13 -4.06
C THR A 619 4.97 -12.39 -3.87
N ALA A 620 5.08 -11.18 -4.42
CA ALA A 620 6.28 -10.35 -4.33
C ALA A 620 6.57 -9.95 -2.88
N VAL A 621 5.56 -9.58 -2.10
CA VAL A 621 5.71 -9.22 -0.69
C VAL A 621 6.19 -10.41 0.14
N GLU A 622 5.63 -11.61 -0.05
CA GLU A 622 6.09 -12.81 0.66
C GLU A 622 7.53 -13.19 0.25
N ALA A 623 7.86 -13.12 -1.05
CA ALA A 623 9.21 -13.38 -1.53
C ALA A 623 10.22 -12.34 -1.02
N ALA A 624 9.85 -11.05 -0.99
CA ALA A 624 10.68 -9.95 -0.50
C ALA A 624 11.08 -10.14 0.96
N ARG A 625 10.18 -10.67 1.82
CA ARG A 625 10.52 -11.00 3.21
C ARG A 625 11.64 -12.02 3.31
N GLN A 626 11.59 -13.04 2.45
CA GLN A 626 12.60 -14.10 2.41
C GLN A 626 13.88 -13.68 1.68
N LEU A 627 13.87 -12.56 0.96
CA LEU A 627 15.04 -11.98 0.30
C LEU A 627 15.60 -10.77 1.05
N GLU A 628 14.93 -10.33 2.13
CA GLU A 628 15.23 -9.11 2.88
C GLU A 628 15.23 -7.83 2.01
N VAL A 629 14.45 -7.86 0.93
CA VAL A 629 14.29 -6.74 0.00
C VAL A 629 13.18 -5.81 0.49
N ARG A 630 13.46 -4.50 0.49
CA ARG A 630 12.50 -3.44 0.84
C ARG A 630 11.93 -2.72 -0.38
N ASN A 631 12.55 -2.88 -1.55
CA ASN A 631 12.17 -2.19 -2.78
C ASN A 631 11.31 -3.10 -3.66
N VAL A 632 10.00 -3.17 -3.38
CA VAL A 632 9.04 -3.86 -4.26
C VAL A 632 8.32 -2.82 -5.13
N CYS A 633 8.64 -2.84 -6.42
CA CYS A 633 8.24 -1.91 -7.46
C CYS A 633 7.04 -2.46 -8.24
N VAL A 634 5.93 -1.72 -8.31
CA VAL A 634 4.74 -2.16 -9.05
C VAL A 634 4.85 -1.71 -10.51
N GLU A 635 4.96 -2.68 -11.42
CA GLU A 635 5.25 -2.46 -12.84
C GLU A 635 4.12 -3.00 -13.74
N PRO A 636 3.33 -2.11 -14.38
CA PRO A 636 2.30 -2.48 -15.36
C PRO A 636 2.82 -3.28 -16.56
N SER A 637 4.09 -3.11 -16.96
CA SER A 637 4.72 -3.93 -18.01
C SER A 637 4.72 -5.42 -17.70
N LEU A 638 4.55 -5.83 -16.43
CA LEU A 638 4.50 -7.23 -16.01
C LEU A 638 3.07 -7.80 -15.93
N CYS A 639 2.05 -7.05 -16.33
CA CYS A 639 0.65 -7.50 -16.36
C CYS A 639 0.41 -8.78 -17.15
N GLU A 640 -0.67 -9.47 -16.78
CA GLU A 640 -1.26 -10.57 -17.54
C GLU A 640 -1.64 -10.10 -18.95
N SER A 641 -1.83 -11.04 -19.88
CA SER A 641 -2.40 -10.74 -21.20
C SER A 641 -3.88 -10.34 -21.09
N PHE A 642 -4.23 -9.15 -21.56
CA PHE A 642 -5.63 -8.70 -21.67
C PHE A 642 -6.32 -9.23 -22.94
N CYS A 643 -6.24 -10.55 -23.15
CA CYS A 643 -6.85 -11.23 -24.29
C CYS A 643 -8.33 -11.61 -24.04
N GLU A 644 -9.03 -12.08 -25.08
CA GLU A 644 -10.42 -12.55 -24.95
C GLU A 644 -10.59 -13.59 -23.82
N SER A 645 -9.61 -14.49 -23.69
CA SER A 645 -9.63 -15.54 -22.67
C SER A 645 -9.58 -14.99 -21.24
N PHE A 646 -8.85 -13.89 -21.02
CA PHE A 646 -8.80 -13.20 -19.73
C PHE A 646 -10.19 -12.71 -19.34
N TYR A 647 -10.85 -12.00 -20.24
CA TYR A 647 -12.16 -11.44 -19.95
C TYR A 647 -13.24 -12.52 -19.76
N ARG A 648 -13.24 -13.56 -20.59
CA ARG A 648 -14.19 -14.68 -20.46
C ARG A 648 -14.11 -15.42 -19.14
N ALA A 649 -12.96 -15.37 -18.46
CA ALA A 649 -12.79 -15.99 -17.16
C ALA A 649 -13.64 -15.35 -16.05
N TRP A 650 -14.11 -14.10 -16.22
CA TRP A 650 -14.77 -13.37 -15.13
C TRP A 650 -15.98 -12.49 -15.52
N CYS A 651 -16.03 -11.94 -16.74
CA CYS A 651 -17.03 -10.92 -17.10
C CYS A 651 -18.28 -11.45 -17.81
N VAL A 652 -18.26 -12.70 -18.27
CA VAL A 652 -19.34 -13.31 -19.06
C VAL A 652 -20.29 -14.10 -18.16
N PRO A 653 -21.62 -14.11 -18.41
CA PRO A 653 -22.55 -14.94 -17.66
C PRO A 653 -22.16 -16.42 -17.68
N GLY A 654 -21.98 -17.00 -16.50
CA GLY A 654 -21.56 -18.39 -16.35
C GLY A 654 -20.05 -18.59 -16.15
N ALA A 655 -19.25 -17.52 -16.24
CA ALA A 655 -17.84 -17.55 -15.89
C ALA A 655 -17.59 -18.13 -14.49
N ASN A 656 -16.52 -18.92 -14.37
CA ASN A 656 -16.14 -19.64 -13.15
C ASN A 656 -14.67 -19.43 -12.76
N GLY A 657 -13.93 -18.57 -13.47
CA GLY A 657 -12.49 -18.38 -13.29
C GLY A 657 -11.63 -19.17 -14.28
N ASP A 658 -12.19 -20.15 -14.99
CA ASP A 658 -11.46 -20.89 -16.02
C ASP A 658 -11.01 -19.95 -17.14
N TRP A 659 -9.73 -20.04 -17.51
CA TRP A 659 -9.17 -19.24 -18.58
C TRP A 659 -9.86 -19.55 -19.91
N GLY A 660 -10.42 -18.53 -20.56
CA GLY A 660 -11.25 -18.73 -21.75
C GLY A 660 -12.72 -19.00 -21.45
N GLY A 661 -13.08 -19.21 -20.18
CA GLY A 661 -14.44 -19.56 -19.73
C GLY A 661 -14.76 -21.06 -19.87
N PRO A 662 -15.74 -21.57 -19.11
CA PRO A 662 -16.23 -22.94 -19.22
C PRO A 662 -16.92 -23.18 -20.58
N GLU A 663 -17.25 -24.43 -20.89
CA GLU A 663 -17.74 -24.86 -22.20
C GLU A 663 -18.89 -24.00 -22.77
N ASN A 664 -19.79 -23.51 -21.91
CA ASN A 664 -20.95 -22.69 -22.25
C ASN A 664 -20.64 -21.22 -22.57
N CYS A 665 -19.42 -20.73 -22.34
CA CYS A 665 -19.00 -19.38 -22.69
C CYS A 665 -17.53 -19.31 -23.14
N ARG A 666 -17.00 -20.41 -23.68
CA ARG A 666 -15.63 -20.52 -24.20
C ARG A 666 -15.35 -19.55 -25.36
N ASN A 667 -14.08 -19.32 -25.68
CA ASN A 667 -13.69 -18.54 -26.88
C ASN A 667 -14.45 -18.99 -28.13
N GLY A 668 -14.93 -18.01 -28.90
CA GLY A 668 -15.74 -18.24 -30.10
C GLY A 668 -17.24 -18.49 -29.84
N VAL A 669 -17.69 -18.57 -28.58
CA VAL A 669 -19.12 -18.52 -28.24
C VAL A 669 -19.57 -17.06 -28.25
N GLU A 670 -20.61 -16.75 -29.01
CA GLU A 670 -21.20 -15.40 -29.07
C GLU A 670 -21.64 -14.93 -27.67
N VAL A 671 -21.26 -13.71 -27.31
CA VAL A 671 -21.59 -13.11 -26.01
C VAL A 671 -22.39 -11.85 -26.26
N ASP A 672 -23.56 -11.78 -25.62
CA ASP A 672 -24.37 -10.57 -25.58
C ASP A 672 -23.63 -9.47 -24.78
N PRO A 673 -23.19 -8.37 -25.41
CA PRO A 673 -22.44 -7.30 -24.75
C PRO A 673 -23.22 -6.61 -23.62
N GLU A 674 -24.56 -6.65 -23.67
CA GLU A 674 -25.40 -6.06 -22.62
C GLU A 674 -25.31 -6.85 -21.32
N ARG A 675 -24.94 -8.14 -21.39
CA ARG A 675 -24.86 -9.05 -20.23
C ARG A 675 -23.46 -9.17 -19.64
N LEU A 676 -22.49 -8.44 -20.18
CA LEU A 676 -21.15 -8.35 -19.62
C LEU A 676 -21.18 -7.59 -18.29
N LYS A 677 -20.29 -7.97 -17.37
CA LYS A 677 -19.98 -7.13 -16.21
C LYS A 677 -19.48 -5.76 -16.67
N ASN A 678 -19.96 -4.69 -16.04
CA ASN A 678 -19.73 -3.31 -16.49
C ASN A 678 -18.24 -2.97 -16.58
N GLU A 679 -17.43 -3.51 -15.68
CA GLU A 679 -15.99 -3.27 -15.60
C GLU A 679 -15.23 -3.75 -16.84
N ALA A 680 -15.78 -4.71 -17.59
CA ALA A 680 -15.16 -5.18 -18.85
C ALA A 680 -15.30 -4.18 -20.01
N ARG A 681 -16.14 -3.14 -19.83
CA ARG A 681 -16.34 -2.08 -20.84
C ARG A 681 -15.31 -0.95 -20.71
N GLY A 682 -14.67 -0.81 -19.55
CA GLY A 682 -13.60 0.16 -19.32
C GLY A 682 -12.22 -0.42 -19.66
N PRO A 683 -11.19 0.44 -19.80
CA PRO A 683 -9.81 0.01 -20.04
C PRO A 683 -9.27 -0.81 -18.89
N ALA A 684 -8.40 -1.76 -19.22
CA ALA A 684 -7.73 -2.65 -18.26
C ALA A 684 -6.99 -1.90 -17.13
N SER A 685 -6.55 -0.66 -17.38
CA SER A 685 -5.96 0.23 -16.38
C SER A 685 -6.90 0.48 -15.18
N GLU A 686 -8.21 0.59 -15.39
CA GLU A 686 -9.21 0.78 -14.34
C GLU A 686 -9.39 -0.47 -13.46
N LEU A 687 -9.20 -1.66 -14.04
CA LEU A 687 -9.26 -2.94 -13.30
C LEU A 687 -8.16 -3.06 -12.23
N LEU A 688 -7.08 -2.30 -12.40
CA LEU A 688 -5.81 -2.42 -11.67
C LEU A 688 -5.48 -1.19 -10.80
N HIS A 689 -6.48 -0.37 -10.47
CA HIS A 689 -6.28 0.90 -9.77
C HIS A 689 -5.42 0.76 -8.48
N PRO A 690 -4.38 1.60 -8.27
CA PRO A 690 -3.40 1.44 -7.18
C PRO A 690 -3.99 1.48 -5.77
N VAL A 691 -5.16 2.12 -5.58
CA VAL A 691 -5.87 2.17 -4.29
C VAL A 691 -6.12 0.77 -3.72
N TRP A 692 -6.18 -0.26 -4.57
CA TRP A 692 -6.43 -1.63 -4.14
C TRP A 692 -5.21 -2.31 -3.51
N LEU A 693 -4.01 -1.78 -3.74
CA LEU A 693 -2.75 -2.31 -3.20
C LEU A 693 -2.64 -2.16 -1.68
N LYS A 694 -3.42 -1.24 -1.08
CA LYS A 694 -3.56 -1.13 0.38
C LYS A 694 -4.20 -2.38 1.01
N HIS A 695 -4.89 -3.21 0.22
CA HIS A 695 -5.48 -4.47 0.68
C HIS A 695 -4.52 -5.67 0.60
N ALA A 696 -3.33 -5.50 -0.02
CA ALA A 696 -2.32 -6.55 -0.05
C ALA A 696 -1.77 -6.77 1.37
N LYS A 697 -2.08 -7.93 1.97
CA LYS A 697 -1.73 -8.21 3.36
C LYS A 697 -0.22 -8.14 3.60
N GLY A 698 0.18 -7.20 4.45
CA GLY A 698 1.57 -6.97 4.87
C GLY A 698 2.46 -6.33 3.80
N SER A 699 1.87 -5.58 2.86
CA SER A 699 2.57 -4.70 1.92
C SER A 699 3.11 -3.41 2.56
N ALA A 700 2.64 -3.07 3.76
CA ALA A 700 3.06 -1.89 4.52
C ALA A 700 4.59 -1.85 4.69
N GLY A 701 5.21 -0.76 4.23
CA GLY A 701 6.66 -0.53 4.34
C GLY A 701 7.56 -1.27 3.34
N ARG A 702 7.01 -2.03 2.39
CA ARG A 702 7.80 -2.74 1.35
C ARG A 702 7.48 -2.33 -0.08
N MET A 703 6.34 -1.68 -0.30
CA MET A 703 6.05 -1.09 -1.60
C MET A 703 6.93 0.15 -1.76
N SER A 704 7.66 0.20 -2.86
CA SER A 704 8.44 1.36 -3.23
C SER A 704 7.48 2.53 -3.50
N LYS A 705 7.62 3.62 -2.73
CA LYS A 705 6.83 4.84 -2.93
C LYS A 705 7.41 5.74 -4.02
N ASP A 706 8.69 5.54 -4.32
CA ASP A 706 9.48 6.39 -5.22
C ASP A 706 9.72 5.70 -6.58
N TYR A 707 9.13 4.52 -6.80
CA TYR A 707 9.22 3.83 -8.08
C TYR A 707 8.21 4.40 -9.07
N GLU A 708 8.72 5.06 -10.10
CA GLU A 708 7.95 5.40 -11.29
C GLU A 708 7.93 4.20 -12.26
N PRO A 709 6.75 3.68 -12.64
CA PRO A 709 6.68 2.54 -13.54
C PRO A 709 7.17 2.86 -14.95
N PHE A 710 7.90 1.92 -15.56
CA PHE A 710 8.41 2.04 -16.94
C PHE A 710 7.27 2.19 -17.95
N LEU A 711 6.19 1.43 -17.76
CA LEU A 711 4.95 1.59 -18.51
C LEU A 711 3.91 2.24 -17.60
N PRO A 712 3.45 3.47 -17.89
CA PRO A 712 2.35 4.09 -17.16
C PRO A 712 1.12 3.19 -17.19
N LEU A 713 0.40 3.06 -16.07
CA LEU A 713 -0.77 2.19 -15.97
C LEU A 713 -1.85 2.56 -17.01
N SER A 714 -1.96 3.84 -17.37
CA SER A 714 -2.88 4.36 -18.39
C SER A 714 -2.67 3.78 -19.78
N GLU A 715 -1.50 3.21 -20.09
CA GLU A 715 -1.22 2.58 -21.38
C GLU A 715 -1.86 1.19 -21.54
N LEU A 716 -2.40 0.62 -20.46
CA LEU A 716 -3.20 -0.61 -20.52
C LEU A 716 -4.65 -0.30 -20.94
N ARG A 717 -4.83 0.07 -22.20
CA ARG A 717 -6.10 0.58 -22.77
C ARG A 717 -7.11 -0.50 -23.19
N PHE A 718 -6.72 -1.77 -23.12
CA PHE A 718 -7.48 -2.90 -23.64
C PHE A 718 -8.83 -3.09 -22.94
N THR A 719 -9.88 -3.45 -23.67
CA THR A 719 -11.25 -3.65 -23.18
C THR A 719 -11.85 -4.94 -23.73
N TRP A 720 -13.08 -5.29 -23.34
CA TRP A 720 -13.84 -6.29 -24.09
C TRP A 720 -14.01 -5.86 -25.55
N GLY A 721 -13.53 -6.69 -26.48
CA GLY A 721 -13.61 -6.43 -27.93
C GLY A 721 -12.38 -5.72 -28.51
N ASP A 722 -11.52 -5.13 -27.68
CA ASP A 722 -10.22 -4.58 -28.06
C ASP A 722 -9.13 -5.22 -27.20
N PHE A 723 -8.72 -6.41 -27.62
CA PHE A 723 -7.89 -7.32 -26.84
C PHE A 723 -6.40 -7.16 -27.12
N GLU A 724 -5.58 -7.34 -26.08
CA GLU A 724 -4.13 -7.36 -26.20
C GLU A 724 -3.66 -8.60 -26.96
N THR A 725 -2.89 -8.39 -28.02
CA THR A 725 -2.29 -9.48 -28.81
C THR A 725 -1.04 -10.05 -28.14
N GLU A 726 -0.67 -11.27 -28.54
CA GLU A 726 0.55 -11.93 -28.08
C GLU A 726 1.81 -11.11 -28.34
N GLU A 727 1.89 -10.48 -29.51
CA GLU A 727 3.02 -9.63 -29.89
C GLU A 727 3.11 -8.36 -29.02
N GLN A 728 1.98 -7.73 -28.72
CA GLN A 728 1.94 -6.51 -27.90
C GLN A 728 2.43 -6.78 -26.46
N TYR A 729 1.88 -7.79 -25.77
CA TYR A 729 2.33 -8.04 -24.40
C TYR A 729 3.77 -8.58 -24.36
N THR A 730 4.17 -9.39 -25.35
CA THR A 730 5.56 -9.88 -25.42
C THR A 730 6.52 -8.71 -25.61
N SER A 731 6.18 -7.76 -26.48
CA SER A 731 6.97 -6.56 -26.73
C SER A 731 7.12 -5.67 -25.49
N ARG A 732 6.04 -5.39 -24.75
CA ARG A 732 6.14 -4.57 -23.52
C ARG A 732 6.97 -5.25 -22.43
N LEU A 733 6.80 -6.56 -22.23
CA LEU A 733 7.60 -7.32 -21.25
C LEU A 733 9.08 -7.32 -21.64
N ARG A 734 9.37 -7.48 -22.93
CA ARG A 734 10.75 -7.50 -23.44
C ARG A 734 11.41 -6.12 -23.29
N ALA A 735 10.72 -5.05 -23.65
CA ALA A 735 11.23 -3.69 -23.48
C ALA A 735 11.55 -3.39 -22.01
N PHE A 736 10.66 -3.78 -21.09
CA PHE A 736 10.90 -3.64 -19.66
C PHE A 736 12.07 -4.50 -19.18
N PHE A 737 12.19 -5.75 -19.64
CA PHE A 737 13.32 -6.61 -19.31
C PHE A 737 14.65 -5.98 -19.73
N ASP A 738 14.74 -5.47 -20.96
CA ASP A 738 15.97 -4.85 -21.46
C ASP A 738 16.30 -3.56 -20.68
N PHE A 739 15.29 -2.74 -20.35
CA PHE A 739 15.45 -1.56 -19.49
C PHE A 739 15.98 -1.94 -18.10
N ALA A 740 15.29 -2.83 -17.39
CA ALA A 740 15.62 -3.19 -16.02
C ALA A 740 16.96 -3.94 -15.92
N ALA A 741 17.31 -4.76 -16.91
CA ALA A 741 18.62 -5.41 -16.98
C ALA A 741 19.76 -4.43 -17.27
N GLY A 742 19.47 -3.29 -17.91
CA GLY A 742 20.44 -2.23 -18.20
C GLY A 742 20.60 -1.20 -17.08
N ALA A 743 19.52 -0.90 -16.37
CA ALA A 743 19.47 0.16 -15.36
C ALA A 743 20.21 -0.17 -14.05
N PHE A 744 20.41 -1.46 -13.74
CA PHE A 744 20.99 -1.89 -12.46
C PHE A 744 22.18 -2.84 -12.65
N PRO A 745 23.29 -2.34 -13.23
CA PRO A 745 24.49 -3.15 -13.46
C PRO A 745 25.08 -3.63 -12.13
N GLY A 746 25.39 -4.93 -12.01
CA GLY A 746 25.96 -5.48 -10.78
C GLY A 746 24.95 -5.83 -9.70
N GLU A 747 23.64 -5.76 -9.99
CA GLU A 747 22.57 -6.12 -9.08
C GLU A 747 21.69 -7.25 -9.62
N GLY A 748 21.01 -7.95 -8.71
CA GLY A 748 19.99 -8.94 -9.02
C GLY A 748 18.58 -8.32 -8.95
N ALA A 749 17.72 -8.67 -9.90
CA ALA A 749 16.31 -8.27 -9.89
C ALA A 749 15.38 -9.49 -9.95
N VAL A 750 14.21 -9.38 -9.33
CA VAL A 750 13.15 -10.40 -9.40
C VAL A 750 11.92 -9.82 -10.08
N PHE A 751 11.37 -10.49 -11.08
CA PHE A 751 10.13 -10.11 -11.76
C PHE A 751 9.03 -11.09 -11.39
N ILE A 752 7.95 -10.61 -10.79
CA ILE A 752 6.76 -11.42 -10.48
C ILE A 752 5.64 -11.09 -11.48
N SER A 753 5.26 -12.09 -12.28
CA SER A 753 4.29 -11.93 -13.37
C SER A 753 3.39 -13.18 -13.49
N HIS A 754 2.84 -13.43 -14.68
CA HIS A 754 1.81 -14.44 -14.96
C HIS A 754 2.29 -15.50 -15.95
N ALA A 755 1.52 -16.56 -16.15
CA ALA A 755 2.00 -17.73 -16.85
C ALA A 755 2.29 -17.50 -18.33
N GLY A 756 1.32 -16.96 -19.07
CA GLY A 756 1.45 -16.66 -20.50
C GLY A 756 2.56 -15.66 -20.79
N PRO A 757 2.56 -14.47 -20.15
CA PRO A 757 3.60 -13.46 -20.34
C PRO A 757 5.01 -13.97 -20.07
N LEU A 758 5.25 -14.71 -18.98
CA LEU A 758 6.58 -15.25 -18.69
C LEU A 758 7.03 -16.32 -19.69
N LYS A 759 6.11 -17.19 -20.12
CA LYS A 759 6.40 -18.19 -21.15
C LYS A 759 6.88 -17.50 -22.43
N MET A 760 6.18 -16.44 -22.86
CA MET A 760 6.50 -15.73 -24.10
C MET A 760 7.76 -14.88 -23.98
N LEU A 761 7.95 -14.18 -22.86
CA LEU A 761 9.18 -13.43 -22.60
C LEU A 761 10.40 -14.37 -22.62
N PHE A 762 10.32 -15.52 -21.96
CA PHE A 762 11.40 -16.49 -21.96
C PHE A 762 11.68 -17.06 -23.36
N ALA A 763 10.64 -17.40 -24.12
CA ALA A 763 10.76 -17.86 -25.50
C ALA A 763 11.42 -16.80 -26.41
N ASN A 764 11.09 -15.53 -26.20
CA ASN A 764 11.68 -14.41 -26.93
C ASN A 764 13.17 -14.19 -26.55
N LEU A 765 13.54 -14.39 -25.29
CA LEU A 765 14.91 -14.25 -24.80
C LEU A 765 15.81 -15.44 -25.14
N LYS A 766 15.27 -16.65 -25.18
CA LYS A 766 15.99 -17.91 -25.46
C LYS A 766 15.21 -18.76 -26.48
N PRO A 767 15.18 -18.36 -27.77
CA PRO A 767 14.40 -19.05 -28.80
C PRO A 767 14.85 -20.49 -29.04
N ASP A 768 16.09 -20.83 -28.69
CA ASP A 768 16.64 -22.18 -28.82
C ASP A 768 16.12 -23.16 -27.75
N LEU A 769 15.49 -22.65 -26.69
CA LEU A 769 14.92 -23.45 -25.62
C LEU A 769 13.40 -23.56 -25.78
N THR A 770 12.87 -24.77 -25.68
CA THR A 770 11.42 -24.98 -25.72
C THR A 770 10.77 -24.40 -24.46
N PRO A 771 9.89 -23.39 -24.57
CA PRO A 771 9.29 -22.76 -23.41
C PRO A 771 8.22 -23.66 -22.79
N GLN A 772 8.35 -23.96 -21.50
CA GLN A 772 7.35 -24.69 -20.73
C GLN A 772 6.34 -23.71 -20.12
N MET A 773 5.08 -24.15 -19.98
CA MET A 773 4.07 -23.38 -19.26
C MET A 773 4.41 -23.39 -17.76
N PRO A 774 4.65 -22.22 -17.13
CA PRO A 774 5.07 -22.18 -15.74
C PRO A 774 3.89 -22.49 -14.80
N GLY A 775 4.07 -23.45 -13.90
CA GLY A 775 3.18 -23.66 -12.75
C GLY A 775 3.26 -22.52 -11.73
N TYR A 776 2.44 -22.58 -10.68
CA TYR A 776 2.48 -21.60 -9.59
C TYR A 776 3.86 -21.51 -8.95
N CYS A 777 4.36 -20.29 -8.77
CA CYS A 777 5.72 -20.01 -8.31
C CYS A 777 6.85 -20.70 -9.11
N ALA A 778 6.61 -21.08 -10.37
CA ALA A 778 7.70 -21.58 -11.22
C ALA A 778 8.72 -20.47 -11.49
N LEU A 779 10.01 -20.83 -11.44
CA LEU A 779 11.14 -19.92 -11.48
C LEU A 779 11.93 -20.04 -12.78
N TYR A 780 12.18 -18.91 -13.42
CA TYR A 780 13.17 -18.73 -14.47
C TYR A 780 14.32 -17.91 -13.93
N LEU A 781 15.52 -18.17 -14.43
CA LEU A 781 16.71 -17.39 -14.10
C LEU A 781 17.47 -17.14 -15.39
N LEU A 782 17.69 -15.88 -15.71
CA LEU A 782 18.66 -15.45 -16.71
C LEU A 782 19.78 -14.67 -16.04
N HIS A 783 21.03 -14.94 -16.39
CA HIS A 783 22.14 -14.11 -15.97
C HIS A 783 23.16 -13.93 -17.08
N ARG A 784 23.86 -12.80 -17.06
CA ARG A 784 24.96 -12.51 -17.97
C ARG A 784 26.27 -12.55 -17.18
N PRO A 785 27.22 -13.43 -17.53
CA PRO A 785 28.52 -13.51 -16.84
C PRO A 785 29.36 -12.25 -17.08
N GLN A 786 30.34 -12.02 -16.21
CA GLN A 786 31.33 -10.96 -16.39
C GLN A 786 32.13 -11.20 -17.67
N SER A 787 32.16 -10.23 -18.58
CA SER A 787 32.93 -10.36 -19.84
C SER A 787 34.41 -10.14 -19.58
N SER A 788 35.27 -11.09 -19.96
CA SER A 788 36.70 -10.84 -20.15
C SER A 788 36.89 -10.08 -21.47
N GLY A 789 37.41 -8.86 -21.40
CA GLY A 789 37.53 -7.93 -22.54
C GLY A 789 38.47 -8.41 -23.66
N ALA A 790 37.97 -9.27 -24.56
CA ALA A 790 38.71 -9.65 -25.77
C ALA A 790 37.88 -9.53 -27.05
N ASP A 791 36.57 -9.79 -27.01
CA ASP A 791 35.77 -9.95 -28.25
C ASP A 791 34.66 -8.91 -28.46
N GLY A 792 34.58 -7.85 -27.64
CA GLY A 792 33.76 -6.65 -27.88
C GLY A 792 32.23 -6.80 -27.99
N GLY A 793 31.68 -8.03 -27.99
CA GLY A 793 30.25 -8.30 -28.02
C GLY A 793 29.62 -8.39 -26.61
N PRO A 794 28.32 -8.06 -26.44
CA PRO A 794 27.63 -8.31 -25.17
C PRO A 794 27.60 -9.81 -24.89
N ALA A 795 28.07 -10.21 -23.70
CA ALA A 795 27.99 -11.61 -23.26
C ALA A 795 26.54 -12.12 -23.35
N GLU A 796 26.36 -13.32 -23.91
CA GLU A 796 25.04 -13.92 -24.10
C GLU A 796 24.38 -14.24 -22.74
N TRP A 797 23.05 -14.07 -22.66
CA TRP A 797 22.28 -14.48 -21.49
C TRP A 797 22.35 -16.00 -21.31
N GLN A 798 22.77 -16.45 -20.14
CA GLN A 798 22.67 -17.84 -19.71
C GLN A 798 21.34 -18.05 -19.00
N ALA A 799 20.69 -19.19 -19.22
CA ALA A 799 19.40 -19.53 -18.64
C ALA A 799 19.47 -20.84 -17.84
N PRO A 800 20.09 -20.84 -16.64
CA PRO A 800 20.25 -22.06 -15.82
C PRO A 800 18.93 -22.63 -15.30
N LEU A 801 17.86 -21.83 -15.22
CA LEU A 801 16.53 -22.29 -14.83
C LEU A 801 15.50 -21.86 -15.87
N ALA A 802 14.63 -22.81 -16.24
CA ALA A 802 13.50 -22.58 -17.13
C ALA A 802 12.26 -23.26 -16.55
N ALA A 803 11.30 -22.46 -16.07
CA ALA A 803 10.08 -22.92 -15.43
C ALA A 803 10.31 -23.94 -14.29
N ASP A 804 11.37 -23.75 -13.49
CA ASP A 804 11.70 -24.67 -12.40
C ASP A 804 10.63 -24.65 -11.31
N VAL A 805 10.21 -25.84 -10.87
CA VAL A 805 9.28 -26.03 -9.75
C VAL A 805 9.82 -27.03 -8.71
N GLU A 806 11.10 -27.40 -8.81
CA GLU A 806 11.66 -28.45 -7.93
C GLU A 806 11.74 -27.96 -6.47
N HIS A 807 11.97 -26.67 -6.27
CA HIS A 807 11.90 -26.03 -4.96
C HIS A 807 10.50 -26.15 -4.32
N MET A 808 9.42 -26.13 -5.11
CA MET A 808 8.06 -26.41 -4.62
C MET A 808 7.85 -27.88 -4.26
N ARG A 809 8.43 -28.80 -5.03
CA ARG A 809 8.36 -30.25 -4.74
C ARG A 809 9.11 -30.61 -3.46
N ARG A 810 10.27 -29.98 -3.20
CA ARG A 810 11.01 -30.13 -1.94
C ARG A 810 10.19 -29.61 -0.77
N TRP A 811 9.65 -28.40 -0.89
CA TRP A 811 8.76 -27.82 0.11
C TRP A 811 7.56 -28.73 0.45
N ALA A 812 6.91 -29.33 -0.55
CA ALA A 812 5.82 -30.27 -0.34
C ALA A 812 6.26 -31.56 0.39
N ARG A 813 7.46 -32.08 0.09
CA ARG A 813 8.02 -33.27 0.76
C ARG A 813 8.39 -33.00 2.22
N ASP A 814 9.00 -31.85 2.50
CA ASP A 814 9.46 -31.50 3.84
C ASP A 814 8.28 -31.32 4.83
N ARG A 815 7.12 -30.89 4.35
CA ARG A 815 5.88 -30.87 5.15
C ARG A 815 5.23 -32.24 5.33
N HIS A 816 5.15 -33.05 4.29
CA HIS A 816 4.58 -34.40 4.42
C HIS A 816 5.50 -35.36 5.20
N GLY A 817 6.80 -35.07 5.31
CA GLY A 817 7.73 -35.78 6.19
C GLY A 817 7.56 -35.47 7.68
N ALA A 818 7.00 -34.31 8.03
CA ALA A 818 6.69 -33.92 9.41
C ALA A 818 5.34 -34.49 9.92
N GLU A 819 4.44 -34.92 9.03
CA GLU A 819 3.16 -35.56 9.36
C GLU A 819 3.16 -37.10 9.16
N GLY A 820 4.31 -37.75 9.35
CA GLY A 820 4.42 -39.21 9.27
C GLY A 820 4.11 -39.90 10.61
N GLY A 821 2.84 -40.05 11.01
CA GLY A 821 2.51 -40.59 12.35
C GLY A 821 1.12 -41.16 12.67
N GLY A 822 0.22 -41.41 11.70
CA GLY A 822 -0.99 -42.27 11.85
C GLY A 822 -2.27 -41.64 12.46
N PRO A 823 -3.42 -42.36 12.51
CA PRO A 823 -3.90 -43.46 11.69
C PRO A 823 -5.24 -43.09 10.99
N PHE A 824 -5.22 -42.77 9.70
CA PHE A 824 -6.40 -42.96 8.84
C PHE A 824 -5.99 -43.78 7.63
N GLY A 825 -6.51 -45.00 7.59
CA GLY A 825 -6.12 -46.06 6.69
C GLY A 825 -6.52 -45.80 5.24
N ARG A 826 -5.66 -46.32 4.35
CA ARG A 826 -5.99 -47.04 3.12
C ARG A 826 -7.45 -46.90 2.65
N GLY A 827 -7.69 -45.87 1.85
CA GLY A 827 -8.87 -45.72 1.00
C GLY A 827 -8.44 -45.19 -0.35
N SER A 828 -7.98 -46.09 -1.21
CA SER A 828 -7.62 -45.80 -2.61
C SER A 828 -8.80 -45.12 -3.34
N ARG A 829 -8.64 -43.84 -3.70
CA ARG A 829 -9.10 -43.31 -5.00
C ARG A 829 -7.95 -42.58 -5.67
N ARG A 830 -7.62 -43.08 -6.85
CA ARG A 830 -6.55 -42.64 -7.72
C ARG A 830 -6.71 -41.14 -8.02
N LEU A 831 -5.61 -40.40 -7.88
CA LEU A 831 -5.40 -39.17 -8.65
C LEU A 831 -5.65 -39.50 -10.13
N PRO A 832 -6.45 -38.71 -10.87
CA PRO A 832 -6.57 -38.92 -12.30
C PRO A 832 -5.19 -38.67 -12.92
N ARG A 833 -4.68 -39.70 -13.59
CA ARG A 833 -3.54 -39.58 -14.50
C ARG A 833 -3.90 -38.52 -15.53
N GLU A 834 -3.08 -37.48 -15.63
CA GLU A 834 -3.01 -36.66 -16.83
C GLU A 834 -2.76 -37.59 -18.02
N GLY A 835 -3.77 -37.69 -18.89
CA GLY A 835 -3.65 -38.34 -20.18
C GLY A 835 -3.04 -37.37 -21.19
N PRO A 836 -2.20 -37.85 -22.11
CA PRO A 836 -1.62 -37.01 -23.15
C PRO A 836 -2.66 -36.81 -24.25
N GLY A 837 -2.95 -35.56 -24.60
CA GLY A 837 -3.70 -35.27 -25.83
C GLY A 837 -4.67 -34.12 -25.70
N LEU A 838 -4.17 -32.93 -26.03
CA LEU A 838 -4.65 -32.06 -27.11
C LEU A 838 -3.97 -30.70 -26.88
N PHE A 839 -2.80 -30.57 -27.51
CA PHE A 839 -1.97 -29.37 -27.55
C PHE A 839 -2.57 -28.32 -28.46
#